data_AF-A0A353E7V1-F1
#
_entry.id   AF-A0A353E7V1-F1
#
_cell.length_a   1.000
_cell.length_b   1.000
_cell.length_c   1.000
_cell.angle_alpha   90.00
_cell.angle_beta   90.00
_cell.angle_gamma   90.00
#
_symmetry.space_group_name_H-M   'P 1'
#
loop_
_entity.id
_entity.type
_entity.pdbx_description
1 polymer ?
#
loop_
_entity_poly.entity_id
_entity_poly.type
_entity_poly.pdbx_seq_one_letter_code
_entity_poly.pdbx_strand_id
1 'polypeptide(L)'
;MKRLYWVILCMLCACLNVEAQQSIRTTINGVNYVTLSDTSVQVAQSNVFGDIVIPEQVKIKRKFYKVVEIAPRALAANSVGAGISTIVLPNSLLRIGEAAFKGAPLTKIELPSSLVSLGQMAFYDCKELKEVVLSTSLKVIEPSTFFGCVALESIQIPTSVTEIGETAFRGSGLKSIVVPASVTKVGAGAFYDCGRIERIELPNSVSQLGVCCFQFCDKLQTLVLPDKAPRKIYPAEDIFKHLADNNAYGIKGASLMDIRGNASKSCPKYAIKDILSMTKDYAEFPYVSSPFARKNLRRIIKSFSYVAYDQVNRRMGDWQKKKEYETPEQWRTRVTVENRDKKLKEVIDDIRKGYIATYTRHDVKGSLGVYDADYGTYPVFVDGLDTVYVKVAPVEAAEFKTYWNQVVMHPKYGVIDDQLAILSCSFTLGDKTYQTANSYSNDNSNEFLANLPPMEVNLGGNNRTASDVVVDNAVDINVPTNPANRKNVFAVIIGNENYQQVTKVNYALNDAKTFAIYCNKTLGIPEPNIRSYRDATYGTMLTALDDIRGIASAYNGDLEVIFYYAGHGVPSESDKNAYLLPIDANGQHPEVCLSTKRLYETLSQLNAHRVLVFMDACFSGAQRGEGMLAAARGVALKVKADAPQGKTIVFSAASGDETAYPYKEKGHGLFTYFLLKKLQDTKGDVTLGELGDYINQEVRKQSVVINHKSQTPTVTPSEGMNDWADMKL
;
A
#
# COMPACT_ATOMS: atom_id res chain seq x y z
N MET A 1 19.01 -57.36 -40.42
CA MET A 1 19.23 -56.58 -39.17
C MET A 1 17.96 -55.96 -38.58
N LYS A 2 17.04 -55.34 -39.34
CA LYS A 2 15.83 -54.69 -38.78
C LYS A 2 14.72 -55.63 -38.27
N ARG A 3 14.61 -56.87 -38.77
CA ARG A 3 13.63 -57.87 -38.27
C ARG A 3 14.08 -58.59 -36.99
N LEU A 4 15.39 -58.68 -36.73
CA LEU A 4 15.92 -59.29 -35.50
C LEU A 4 15.77 -58.35 -34.29
N TYR A 5 15.82 -57.04 -34.53
CA TYR A 5 15.63 -56.01 -33.50
C TYR A 5 14.19 -55.98 -32.96
N TRP A 6 13.18 -56.20 -33.81
CA TRP A 6 11.78 -56.24 -33.39
C TRP A 6 11.42 -57.51 -32.62
N VAL A 7 12.03 -58.65 -32.96
CA VAL A 7 11.80 -59.91 -32.23
C VAL A 7 12.50 -59.88 -30.86
N ILE A 8 13.69 -59.26 -30.76
CA ILE A 8 14.40 -59.08 -29.48
C ILE A 8 13.68 -58.02 -28.60
N LEU A 9 13.11 -56.96 -29.18
CA LEU A 9 12.33 -55.96 -28.43
C LEU A 9 10.99 -56.53 -27.93
N CYS A 10 10.31 -57.37 -28.71
CA CYS A 10 9.09 -58.05 -28.27
C CYS A 10 9.38 -59.16 -27.23
N MET A 11 10.54 -59.84 -27.29
CA MET A 11 10.94 -60.78 -26.23
C MET A 11 11.43 -60.08 -24.96
N LEU A 12 12.03 -58.88 -25.05
CA LEU A 12 12.38 -58.06 -23.88
C LEU A 12 11.14 -57.44 -23.20
N CYS A 13 10.08 -57.13 -23.96
CA CYS A 13 8.79 -56.73 -23.39
C CYS A 13 7.99 -57.89 -22.78
N ALA A 14 8.31 -59.16 -23.12
CA ALA A 14 7.66 -60.34 -22.55
C ALA A 14 8.37 -60.91 -21.29
N CYS A 15 9.52 -60.34 -20.89
CA CYS A 15 10.29 -60.77 -19.71
C CYS A 15 10.39 -59.73 -18.59
N LEU A 16 9.61 -58.65 -18.65
CA LEU A 16 9.35 -57.80 -17.49
C LEU A 16 7.96 -58.12 -16.99
N ASN A 17 7.85 -59.22 -16.23
CA ASN A 17 6.85 -59.31 -15.19
C ASN A 17 7.11 -58.16 -14.21
N VAL A 18 6.55 -56.99 -14.50
CA VAL A 18 6.22 -56.04 -13.44
C VAL A 18 5.11 -56.74 -12.68
N GLU A 19 5.49 -57.54 -11.68
CA GLU A 19 4.55 -57.96 -10.65
C GLU A 19 3.87 -56.68 -10.19
N ALA A 20 2.58 -56.54 -10.50
CA ALA A 20 1.75 -55.49 -9.96
C ALA A 20 1.81 -55.68 -8.45
N GLN A 21 2.67 -54.91 -7.79
CA GLN A 21 2.94 -55.04 -6.37
C GLN A 21 1.61 -54.86 -5.65
N GLN A 22 1.09 -55.95 -5.11
CA GLN A 22 -0.24 -55.97 -4.48
C GLN A 22 -0.28 -54.87 -3.41
N SER A 23 -1.15 -53.87 -3.60
CA SER A 23 -1.27 -52.77 -2.65
C SER A 23 -1.62 -53.35 -1.27
N ILE A 24 -0.73 -53.20 -0.30
CA ILE A 24 -0.96 -53.73 1.05
C ILE A 24 -1.84 -52.72 1.80
N ARG A 25 -2.89 -53.23 2.45
CA ARG A 25 -3.80 -52.44 3.28
C ARG A 25 -3.62 -52.76 4.75
N THR A 26 -3.77 -51.76 5.61
CA THR A 26 -3.88 -51.96 7.07
C THR A 26 -4.84 -50.93 7.64
N THR A 27 -5.38 -51.19 8.83
CA THR A 27 -6.25 -50.27 9.56
C THR A 27 -5.64 -50.05 10.94
N ILE A 28 -5.40 -48.80 11.31
CA ILE A 28 -4.85 -48.41 12.62
C ILE A 28 -5.76 -47.34 13.20
N ASN A 29 -6.33 -47.59 14.38
CA ASN A 29 -7.28 -46.70 15.05
C ASN A 29 -8.45 -46.29 14.13
N GLY A 30 -8.98 -47.24 13.35
CA GLY A 30 -10.08 -47.00 12.39
C GLY A 30 -9.68 -46.32 11.09
N VAL A 31 -8.45 -45.79 10.98
CA VAL A 31 -7.93 -45.18 9.75
C VAL A 31 -7.31 -46.24 8.86
N ASN A 32 -7.74 -46.28 7.60
CA ASN A 32 -7.22 -47.19 6.58
C ASN A 32 -5.99 -46.59 5.89
N TYR A 33 -4.95 -47.39 5.74
CA TYR A 33 -3.70 -47.05 5.06
C TYR A 33 -3.45 -48.01 3.91
N VAL A 34 -2.98 -47.48 2.77
CA VAL A 34 -2.64 -48.25 1.57
C VAL A 34 -1.26 -47.88 1.09
N THR A 35 -0.42 -48.87 0.76
CA THR A 35 0.93 -48.64 0.24
C THR A 35 0.90 -47.92 -1.10
N LEU A 36 1.64 -46.82 -1.21
CA LEU A 36 1.90 -46.09 -2.46
C LEU A 36 3.21 -46.56 -3.12
N SER A 37 4.18 -46.93 -2.30
CA SER A 37 5.48 -47.44 -2.72
C SER A 37 6.05 -48.39 -1.67
N ASP A 38 7.26 -48.88 -1.88
CA ASP A 38 8.00 -49.68 -0.90
C ASP A 38 8.27 -48.96 0.43
N THR A 39 8.18 -47.64 0.49
CA THR A 39 8.57 -46.84 1.66
C THR A 39 7.47 -45.90 2.16
N SER A 40 6.34 -45.81 1.46
CA SER A 40 5.30 -44.84 1.75
C SER A 40 3.89 -45.39 1.64
N VAL A 41 2.98 -44.78 2.39
CA VAL A 41 1.56 -45.08 2.39
C VAL A 41 0.74 -43.78 2.26
N GLN A 42 -0.50 -43.95 1.83
CA GLN A 42 -1.55 -42.93 1.91
C GLN A 42 -2.63 -43.34 2.90
N VAL A 43 -3.30 -42.36 3.49
CA VAL A 43 -4.60 -42.55 4.15
C VAL A 43 -5.65 -42.79 3.05
N ALA A 44 -6.34 -43.91 3.11
CA ALA A 44 -7.43 -44.25 2.21
C ALA A 44 -8.80 -43.99 2.87
N GLN A 45 -9.86 -44.20 2.10
CA GLN A 45 -11.24 -44.03 2.59
C GLN A 45 -11.46 -44.75 3.91
N SER A 46 -11.85 -43.99 4.93
CA SER A 46 -11.98 -44.44 6.31
C SER A 46 -13.27 -43.90 6.91
N ASN A 47 -13.99 -44.75 7.67
CA ASN A 47 -15.16 -44.32 8.45
C ASN A 47 -14.70 -44.13 9.89
N VAL A 48 -14.34 -42.90 10.24
CA VAL A 48 -13.75 -42.55 11.54
C VAL A 48 -14.54 -41.45 12.23
N PHE A 49 -14.51 -41.45 13.57
CA PHE A 49 -15.24 -40.52 14.43
C PHE A 49 -14.33 -39.98 15.52
N GLY A 50 -14.59 -38.74 15.94
CA GLY A 50 -13.88 -38.08 17.03
C GLY A 50 -12.53 -37.52 16.61
N ASP A 51 -11.59 -37.52 17.55
CA ASP A 51 -10.26 -36.94 17.38
C ASP A 51 -9.31 -37.96 16.73
N ILE A 52 -8.73 -37.58 15.60
CA ILE A 52 -7.91 -38.47 14.77
C ILE A 52 -6.45 -38.01 14.78
N VAL A 53 -5.54 -38.94 15.02
CA VAL A 53 -4.09 -38.70 14.88
C VAL A 53 -3.55 -39.57 13.76
N ILE A 54 -3.09 -38.93 12.69
CA ILE A 54 -2.40 -39.60 11.58
C ILE A 54 -0.90 -39.62 11.92
N PRO A 55 -0.28 -40.80 12.14
CA PRO A 55 1.11 -40.88 12.57
C PRO A 55 2.08 -40.61 11.41
N GLU A 56 3.32 -40.22 11.75
CA GLU A 56 4.40 -39.99 10.76
C GLU A 56 4.74 -41.25 9.96
N GLN A 57 4.61 -42.42 10.61
CA GLN A 57 4.85 -43.71 10.01
C GLN A 57 3.85 -44.75 10.54
N VAL A 58 3.51 -45.72 9.70
CA VAL A 58 2.73 -46.90 10.07
C VAL A 58 3.55 -48.15 9.87
N LYS A 59 3.38 -49.11 10.78
CA LYS A 59 4.01 -50.43 10.68
C LYS A 59 3.05 -51.38 9.98
N ILE A 60 3.43 -51.85 8.79
CA ILE A 60 2.69 -52.87 8.06
C ILE A 60 3.54 -54.13 8.04
N LYS A 61 3.05 -55.21 8.66
CA LYS A 61 3.81 -56.45 8.92
C LYS A 61 5.10 -56.14 9.72
N ARG A 62 6.27 -56.19 9.08
CA ARG A 62 7.59 -55.96 9.70
C ARG A 62 8.30 -54.69 9.21
N LYS A 63 7.69 -53.91 8.33
CA LYS A 63 8.29 -52.72 7.71
C LYS A 63 7.52 -51.46 8.11
N PHE A 64 8.25 -50.36 8.30
CA PHE A 64 7.69 -49.03 8.54
C PHE A 64 7.53 -48.29 7.22
N TYR A 65 6.40 -47.62 7.05
CA TYR A 65 6.05 -46.83 5.89
C TYR A 65 5.71 -45.41 6.31
N LYS A 66 6.29 -44.42 5.63
CA LYS A 66 6.02 -43.00 5.88
C LYS A 66 4.63 -42.62 5.35
N VAL A 67 3.84 -41.89 6.14
CA VAL A 67 2.52 -41.40 5.70
C VAL A 67 2.71 -40.11 4.93
N VAL A 68 2.52 -40.14 3.61
CA VAL A 68 2.86 -39.01 2.73
C VAL A 68 1.65 -38.37 2.04
N GLU A 69 0.50 -39.03 2.05
CA GLU A 69 -0.69 -38.57 1.32
C GLU A 69 -2.00 -38.90 2.04
N ILE A 70 -3.00 -38.04 1.91
CA ILE A 70 -4.41 -38.37 2.17
C ILE A 70 -5.11 -38.48 0.82
N ALA A 71 -5.64 -39.66 0.50
CA ALA A 71 -6.23 -39.93 -0.80
C ALA A 71 -7.51 -39.10 -1.04
N PRO A 72 -7.96 -38.95 -2.30
CA PRO A 72 -9.23 -38.31 -2.62
C PRO A 72 -10.40 -38.90 -1.83
N ARG A 73 -11.23 -38.04 -1.25
CA ARG A 73 -12.39 -38.40 -0.42
C ARG A 73 -12.09 -39.33 0.77
N ALA A 74 -10.81 -39.43 1.20
CA ALA A 74 -10.42 -40.42 2.21
C ALA A 74 -11.08 -40.22 3.58
N LEU A 75 -11.34 -38.96 3.95
CA LEU A 75 -11.88 -38.54 5.24
C LEU A 75 -13.09 -37.59 5.04
N ALA A 76 -13.78 -37.72 3.91
CA ALA A 76 -14.98 -36.96 3.62
C ALA A 76 -16.13 -37.43 4.51
N ALA A 77 -16.98 -36.50 4.96
CA ALA A 77 -18.26 -36.85 5.56
C ALA A 77 -19.14 -37.52 4.48
N ASN A 78 -19.26 -38.83 4.57
CA ASN A 78 -20.31 -39.58 3.92
C ASN A 78 -21.61 -39.41 4.73
N SER A 79 -22.75 -39.55 4.07
CA SER A 79 -24.09 -39.55 4.67
C SER A 79 -24.31 -40.67 5.71
N VAL A 80 -23.28 -41.48 5.99
CA VAL A 80 -23.29 -42.56 6.98
C VAL A 80 -22.00 -42.50 7.81
N GLY A 81 -21.96 -41.60 8.79
CA GLY A 81 -21.11 -41.77 9.98
C GLY A 81 -19.60 -41.61 9.80
N ALA A 82 -19.12 -40.52 9.18
CA ALA A 82 -17.77 -40.03 9.47
C ALA A 82 -17.91 -38.65 10.14
N GLY A 83 -17.33 -38.50 11.33
CA GLY A 83 -17.52 -37.34 12.21
C GLY A 83 -16.23 -36.95 12.90
N ILE A 84 -15.27 -36.48 12.12
CA ILE A 84 -13.94 -36.07 12.62
C ILE A 84 -14.06 -34.68 13.25
N SER A 85 -13.91 -34.59 14.57
CA SER A 85 -13.95 -33.33 15.32
C SER A 85 -12.64 -32.55 15.21
N THR A 86 -11.53 -33.25 15.40
CA THR A 86 -10.16 -32.73 15.28
C THR A 86 -9.26 -33.73 14.57
N ILE A 87 -8.24 -33.23 13.89
CA ILE A 87 -7.24 -34.07 13.23
C ILE A 87 -5.83 -33.52 13.43
N VAL A 88 -4.90 -34.40 13.80
CA VAL A 88 -3.46 -34.12 13.83
C VAL A 88 -2.82 -34.79 12.61
N LEU A 89 -2.18 -33.97 11.77
CA LEU A 89 -1.49 -34.40 10.56
C LEU A 89 0.03 -34.50 10.80
N PRO A 90 0.73 -35.48 10.19
CA PRO A 90 2.16 -35.64 10.37
C PRO A 90 2.96 -34.69 9.47
N ASN A 91 4.19 -34.36 9.88
CA ASN A 91 5.13 -33.55 9.10
C ASN A 91 5.70 -34.32 7.89
N SER A 92 5.36 -35.60 7.78
CA SER A 92 5.66 -36.43 6.63
C SER A 92 4.70 -36.21 5.46
N LEU A 93 3.56 -35.56 5.70
CA LEU A 93 2.49 -35.40 4.73
C LEU A 93 2.88 -34.39 3.65
N LEU A 94 2.79 -34.82 2.39
CA LEU A 94 3.14 -34.02 1.22
C LEU A 94 1.91 -33.60 0.42
N ARG A 95 0.83 -34.39 0.47
CA ARG A 95 -0.37 -34.22 -0.38
C ARG A 95 -1.67 -34.51 0.37
N ILE A 96 -2.70 -33.73 0.04
CA ILE A 96 -4.10 -33.99 0.40
C ILE A 96 -4.90 -34.01 -0.90
N GLY A 97 -5.62 -35.09 -1.17
CA GLY A 97 -6.35 -35.32 -2.42
C GLY A 97 -7.66 -34.55 -2.54
N GLU A 98 -8.28 -34.65 -3.72
CA GLU A 98 -9.57 -34.02 -4.03
C GLU A 98 -10.64 -34.42 -3.01
N ALA A 99 -11.35 -33.43 -2.47
CA ALA A 99 -12.46 -33.63 -1.55
C ALA A 99 -12.10 -34.48 -0.32
N ALA A 100 -10.82 -34.56 0.06
CA ALA A 100 -10.33 -35.43 1.12
C ALA A 100 -11.04 -35.24 2.46
N PHE A 101 -11.45 -34.01 2.80
CA PHE A 101 -12.20 -33.66 4.01
C PHE A 101 -13.59 -33.10 3.71
N LYS A 102 -14.14 -33.31 2.51
CA LYS A 102 -15.43 -32.73 2.11
C LYS A 102 -16.51 -33.02 3.15
N GLY A 103 -17.17 -31.98 3.66
CA GLY A 103 -18.27 -32.06 4.63
C GLY A 103 -17.84 -32.46 6.05
N ALA A 104 -16.55 -32.65 6.31
CA ALA A 104 -16.08 -33.06 7.62
C ALA A 104 -16.43 -32.00 8.68
N PRO A 105 -16.94 -32.38 9.87
CA PRO A 105 -17.30 -31.44 10.94
C PRO A 105 -16.07 -30.96 11.72
N LEU A 106 -14.95 -30.73 11.02
CA LEU A 106 -13.71 -30.23 11.59
C LEU A 106 -13.94 -28.81 12.10
N THR A 107 -13.49 -28.53 13.32
CA THR A 107 -13.52 -27.16 13.87
C THR A 107 -12.23 -26.39 13.59
N LYS A 108 -11.10 -27.12 13.53
CA LYS A 108 -9.77 -26.60 13.26
C LYS A 108 -8.95 -27.61 12.48
N ILE A 109 -8.07 -27.13 11.60
CA ILE A 109 -7.02 -27.96 11.00
C ILE A 109 -5.71 -27.18 10.81
N GLU A 110 -4.59 -27.84 11.14
CA GLU A 110 -3.24 -27.33 10.89
C GLU A 110 -2.58 -28.15 9.79
N LEU A 111 -2.31 -27.54 8.65
CA LEU A 111 -1.62 -28.18 7.53
C LEU A 111 -0.11 -28.14 7.77
N PRO A 112 0.60 -29.28 7.69
CA PRO A 112 2.03 -29.33 7.97
C PRO A 112 2.82 -28.54 6.92
N SER A 113 3.93 -27.92 7.31
CA SER A 113 4.77 -27.09 6.42
C SER A 113 5.39 -27.87 5.26
N SER A 114 5.47 -29.19 5.38
CA SER A 114 5.86 -30.14 4.32
C SER A 114 4.83 -30.31 3.21
N LEU A 115 3.56 -29.92 3.45
CA LEU A 115 2.47 -30.11 2.49
C LEU A 115 2.70 -29.19 1.29
N VAL A 116 2.83 -29.79 0.10
CA VAL A 116 3.10 -29.09 -1.16
C VAL A 116 1.84 -28.91 -2.00
N SER A 117 0.87 -29.81 -1.85
CA SER A 117 -0.35 -29.83 -2.68
C SER A 117 -1.59 -30.14 -1.84
N LEU A 118 -2.63 -29.35 -2.10
CA LEU A 118 -3.98 -29.50 -1.57
C LEU A 118 -4.91 -29.69 -2.76
N GLY A 119 -5.73 -30.74 -2.80
CA GLY A 119 -6.60 -31.03 -3.93
C GLY A 119 -7.84 -30.14 -4.00
N GLN A 120 -8.44 -30.08 -5.17
CA GLN A 120 -9.72 -29.41 -5.41
C GLN A 120 -10.78 -29.88 -4.38
N MET A 121 -11.61 -28.94 -3.91
CA MET A 121 -12.69 -29.21 -2.95
C MET A 121 -12.23 -29.82 -1.60
N ALA A 122 -10.94 -29.78 -1.23
CA ALA A 122 -10.41 -30.48 -0.07
C ALA A 122 -11.23 -30.27 1.22
N PHE A 123 -11.73 -29.05 1.49
CA PHE A 123 -12.56 -28.69 2.64
C PHE A 123 -13.97 -28.22 2.23
N TYR A 124 -14.47 -28.67 1.08
CA TYR A 124 -15.80 -28.29 0.59
C TYR A 124 -16.89 -28.64 1.62
N ASP A 125 -17.75 -27.69 1.96
CA ASP A 125 -18.84 -27.81 2.94
C ASP A 125 -18.40 -28.21 4.37
N CYS A 126 -17.15 -27.94 4.78
CA CYS A 126 -16.74 -28.04 6.18
C CYS A 126 -17.36 -26.90 7.01
N LYS A 127 -18.67 -27.00 7.29
CA LYS A 127 -19.49 -25.92 7.86
C LYS A 127 -19.06 -25.48 9.26
N GLU A 128 -18.44 -26.37 10.02
CA GLU A 128 -17.97 -26.12 11.40
C GLU A 128 -16.52 -25.59 11.45
N LEU A 129 -15.82 -25.50 10.31
CA LEU A 129 -14.41 -25.14 10.25
C LEU A 129 -14.20 -23.66 10.52
N LYS A 130 -13.63 -23.35 11.68
CA LYS A 130 -13.37 -21.98 12.16
C LYS A 130 -11.94 -21.53 11.92
N GLU A 131 -10.99 -22.45 12.05
CA GLU A 131 -9.56 -22.15 12.00
C GLU A 131 -8.83 -23.07 11.02
N VAL A 132 -8.06 -22.47 10.10
CA VAL A 132 -7.21 -23.20 9.16
C VAL A 132 -5.84 -22.55 9.15
N VAL A 133 -4.82 -23.33 9.48
CA VAL A 133 -3.42 -22.94 9.26
C VAL A 133 -2.95 -23.59 7.97
N LEU A 134 -2.75 -22.79 6.92
CA LEU A 134 -2.26 -23.25 5.63
C LEU A 134 -0.74 -23.53 5.68
N SER A 135 -0.28 -24.47 4.85
CA SER A 135 1.15 -24.76 4.70
C SER A 135 1.90 -23.59 4.06
N THR A 136 3.05 -23.23 4.62
CA THR A 136 3.96 -22.20 4.09
C THR A 136 4.59 -22.56 2.75
N SER A 137 4.43 -23.81 2.29
CA SER A 137 4.94 -24.29 1.01
C SER A 137 3.85 -24.35 -0.08
N LEU A 138 2.58 -24.09 0.28
CA LEU A 138 1.44 -24.20 -0.63
C LEU A 138 1.52 -23.18 -1.76
N LYS A 139 1.33 -23.62 -3.01
CA LYS A 139 1.40 -22.75 -4.21
C LYS A 139 0.06 -22.28 -4.72
N VAL A 140 -0.99 -23.08 -4.55
CA VAL A 140 -2.32 -22.83 -5.11
C VAL A 140 -3.35 -23.16 -4.04
N ILE A 141 -4.35 -22.28 -3.88
CA ILE A 141 -5.60 -22.64 -3.24
C ILE A 141 -6.51 -23.12 -4.36
N GLU A 142 -6.70 -24.43 -4.46
CA GLU A 142 -7.42 -25.06 -5.58
C GLU A 142 -8.90 -24.64 -5.65
N PRO A 143 -9.56 -24.86 -6.80
CA PRO A 143 -10.99 -24.57 -6.95
C PRO A 143 -11.85 -25.15 -5.84
N SER A 144 -12.80 -24.34 -5.37
CA SER A 144 -13.78 -24.69 -4.34
C SER A 144 -13.21 -25.23 -3.02
N THR A 145 -11.93 -25.00 -2.71
CA THR A 145 -11.25 -25.57 -1.53
C THR A 145 -12.02 -25.32 -0.22
N PHE A 146 -12.49 -24.10 0.02
CA PHE A 146 -13.23 -23.66 1.21
C PHE A 146 -14.66 -23.24 0.89
N PHE A 147 -15.23 -23.75 -0.22
CA PHE A 147 -16.63 -23.50 -0.56
C PHE A 147 -17.53 -23.94 0.59
N GLY A 148 -18.47 -23.10 1.02
CA GLY A 148 -19.46 -23.44 2.06
C GLY A 148 -18.90 -23.55 3.48
N CYS A 149 -17.65 -23.14 3.73
CA CYS A 149 -17.06 -23.05 5.08
C CYS A 149 -17.63 -21.84 5.84
N VAL A 150 -18.90 -21.90 6.23
CA VAL A 150 -19.66 -20.77 6.80
C VAL A 150 -19.17 -20.30 8.18
N ALA A 151 -18.45 -21.15 8.92
CA ALA A 151 -17.84 -20.80 10.21
C ALA A 151 -16.41 -20.23 10.09
N LEU A 152 -15.79 -20.25 8.90
CA LEU A 152 -14.42 -19.80 8.71
C LEU A 152 -14.38 -18.27 8.66
N GLU A 153 -14.08 -17.63 9.80
CA GLU A 153 -14.14 -16.17 9.91
C GLU A 153 -12.86 -15.45 9.43
N SER A 154 -11.72 -16.14 9.46
CA SER A 154 -10.44 -15.60 9.02
C SER A 154 -9.54 -16.70 8.45
N ILE A 155 -8.68 -16.33 7.50
CA ILE A 155 -7.65 -17.20 6.95
C ILE A 155 -6.44 -16.37 6.56
N GLN A 156 -5.24 -16.86 6.89
CA GLN A 156 -3.99 -16.26 6.43
C GLN A 156 -3.51 -17.01 5.19
N ILE A 157 -3.44 -16.34 4.06
CA ILE A 157 -2.91 -16.91 2.82
C ILE A 157 -1.38 -16.78 2.84
N PRO A 158 -0.62 -17.89 2.75
CA PRO A 158 0.84 -17.85 2.72
C PRO A 158 1.39 -17.09 1.49
N THR A 159 2.53 -16.42 1.65
CA THR A 159 3.22 -15.70 0.56
C THR A 159 3.79 -16.62 -0.53
N SER A 160 3.75 -17.94 -0.32
CA SER A 160 4.08 -18.93 -1.34
C SER A 160 2.96 -19.13 -2.37
N VAL A 161 1.73 -18.71 -2.05
CA VAL A 161 0.55 -18.90 -2.90
C VAL A 161 0.57 -17.90 -4.05
N THR A 162 0.42 -18.40 -5.27
CA THR A 162 0.40 -17.60 -6.50
C THR A 162 -0.99 -17.55 -7.15
N GLU A 163 -1.88 -18.50 -6.83
CA GLU A 163 -3.22 -18.57 -7.42
C GLU A 163 -4.30 -18.91 -6.36
N ILE A 164 -5.43 -18.21 -6.45
CA ILE A 164 -6.68 -18.55 -5.76
C ILE A 164 -7.67 -19.06 -6.81
N GLY A 165 -8.12 -20.29 -6.65
CA GLY A 165 -8.97 -21.00 -7.62
C GLY A 165 -10.40 -20.47 -7.72
N GLU A 166 -11.11 -20.97 -8.74
CA GLU A 166 -12.52 -20.68 -8.98
C GLU A 166 -13.37 -21.09 -7.75
N THR A 167 -14.26 -20.20 -7.29
CA THR A 167 -15.14 -20.42 -6.12
C THR A 167 -14.43 -20.85 -4.82
N ALA A 168 -13.11 -20.62 -4.71
CA ALA A 168 -12.31 -21.14 -3.60
C ALA A 168 -12.86 -20.81 -2.21
N PHE A 169 -13.45 -19.64 -2.02
CA PHE A 169 -14.04 -19.17 -0.76
C PHE A 169 -15.55 -18.91 -0.85
N ARG A 170 -16.22 -19.41 -1.90
CA ARG A 170 -17.65 -19.13 -2.11
C ARG A 170 -18.49 -19.55 -0.89
N GLY A 171 -19.34 -18.67 -0.40
CA GLY A 171 -20.20 -18.95 0.76
C GLY A 171 -19.44 -19.10 2.10
N SER A 172 -18.19 -18.67 2.17
CA SER A 172 -17.41 -18.74 3.42
C SER A 172 -17.84 -17.67 4.43
N GLY A 173 -17.54 -17.91 5.71
CA GLY A 173 -17.85 -17.00 6.82
C GLY A 173 -16.88 -15.83 6.99
N LEU A 174 -15.97 -15.60 6.03
CA LEU A 174 -14.85 -14.68 6.18
C LEU A 174 -15.34 -13.26 6.48
N LYS A 175 -14.74 -12.61 7.49
CA LYS A 175 -15.00 -11.20 7.84
C LYS A 175 -14.08 -10.24 7.09
N SER A 176 -12.84 -10.66 6.84
CA SER A 176 -11.87 -9.89 6.06
C SER A 176 -10.87 -10.81 5.39
N ILE A 177 -10.33 -10.41 4.25
CA ILE A 177 -9.20 -11.11 3.62
C ILE A 177 -8.19 -10.15 3.02
N VAL A 178 -6.91 -10.43 3.27
CA VAL A 178 -5.77 -9.76 2.64
C VAL A 178 -5.11 -10.77 1.72
N VAL A 179 -5.13 -10.49 0.41
CA VAL A 179 -4.49 -11.36 -0.59
C VAL A 179 -3.00 -10.96 -0.69
N PRO A 180 -2.05 -11.89 -0.54
CA PRO A 180 -0.63 -11.55 -0.54
C PRO A 180 -0.14 -11.17 -1.93
N ALA A 181 0.90 -10.32 -2.00
CA ALA A 181 1.45 -9.81 -3.26
C ALA A 181 2.04 -10.90 -4.19
N SER A 182 2.22 -12.13 -3.70
CA SER A 182 2.58 -13.28 -4.53
C SER A 182 1.46 -13.75 -5.45
N VAL A 183 0.19 -13.44 -5.16
CA VAL A 183 -0.96 -13.89 -5.93
C VAL A 183 -1.09 -13.08 -7.22
N THR A 184 -1.07 -13.77 -8.35
CA THR A 184 -1.20 -13.17 -9.68
C THR A 184 -2.58 -13.40 -10.30
N LYS A 185 -3.33 -14.37 -9.79
CA LYS A 185 -4.63 -14.80 -10.32
C LYS A 185 -5.63 -15.11 -9.20
N VAL A 186 -6.82 -14.55 -9.34
CA VAL A 186 -7.99 -14.82 -8.48
C VAL A 186 -9.14 -15.31 -9.37
N GLY A 187 -9.58 -16.54 -9.16
CA GLY A 187 -10.56 -17.25 -9.99
C GLY A 187 -11.96 -16.63 -10.04
N ALA A 188 -12.77 -17.06 -11.01
CA ALA A 188 -14.17 -16.67 -11.12
C ALA A 188 -14.94 -17.02 -9.84
N GLY A 189 -15.76 -16.07 -9.37
CA GLY A 189 -16.57 -16.23 -8.16
C GLY A 189 -15.76 -16.62 -6.90
N ALA A 190 -14.46 -16.32 -6.81
CA ALA A 190 -13.63 -16.78 -5.70
C ALA A 190 -14.18 -16.38 -4.32
N PHE A 191 -14.80 -15.19 -4.20
CA PHE A 191 -15.49 -14.70 -3.00
C PHE A 191 -17.01 -14.54 -3.19
N TYR A 192 -17.61 -15.25 -4.15
CA TYR A 192 -19.04 -15.19 -4.40
C TYR A 192 -19.82 -15.60 -3.14
N ASP A 193 -20.89 -14.87 -2.80
CA ASP A 193 -21.77 -15.17 -1.64
C ASP A 193 -21.03 -15.21 -0.29
N CYS A 194 -19.91 -14.48 -0.16
CA CYS A 194 -19.27 -14.22 1.12
C CYS A 194 -20.04 -13.14 1.89
N GLY A 195 -21.29 -13.41 2.29
CA GLY A 195 -22.20 -12.42 2.87
C GLY A 195 -21.76 -11.80 4.22
N ARG A 196 -20.67 -12.28 4.82
CA ARG A 196 -20.09 -11.74 6.07
C ARG A 196 -18.83 -10.88 5.85
N ILE A 197 -18.30 -10.83 4.63
CA ILE A 197 -17.03 -10.15 4.38
C ILE A 197 -17.22 -8.64 4.36
N GLU A 198 -16.45 -7.94 5.18
CA GLU A 198 -16.50 -6.48 5.34
C GLU A 198 -15.33 -5.80 4.62
N ARG A 199 -14.20 -6.49 4.47
CA ARG A 199 -12.99 -5.95 3.83
C ARG A 199 -12.29 -6.97 2.94
N ILE A 200 -11.99 -6.56 1.71
CA ILE A 200 -11.14 -7.33 0.79
C ILE A 200 -10.01 -6.44 0.29
N GLU A 201 -8.77 -6.94 0.35
CA GLU A 201 -7.61 -6.27 -0.22
C GLU A 201 -6.94 -7.16 -1.27
N LEU A 202 -7.01 -6.73 -2.53
CA LEU A 202 -6.31 -7.33 -3.66
C LEU A 202 -5.04 -6.53 -3.99
N PRO A 203 -3.85 -7.14 -4.05
CA PRO A 203 -2.60 -6.45 -4.34
C PRO A 203 -2.44 -6.14 -5.84
N ASN A 204 -1.53 -5.21 -6.17
CA ASN A 204 -1.24 -4.82 -7.56
C ASN A 204 -0.70 -5.95 -8.45
N SER A 205 -0.22 -7.04 -7.87
CA SER A 205 0.22 -8.24 -8.59
C SER A 205 -0.91 -9.05 -9.20
N VAL A 206 -2.17 -8.86 -8.77
CA VAL A 206 -3.34 -9.55 -9.34
C VAL A 206 -3.58 -9.04 -10.76
N SER A 207 -2.98 -9.76 -11.71
CA SER A 207 -3.06 -9.49 -13.15
C SER A 207 -4.27 -10.15 -13.80
N GLN A 208 -4.87 -11.13 -13.13
CA GLN A 208 -6.07 -11.84 -13.58
C GLN A 208 -7.12 -11.90 -12.46
N LEU A 209 -8.33 -11.42 -12.75
CA LEU A 209 -9.43 -11.40 -11.80
C LEU A 209 -10.70 -11.98 -12.43
N GLY A 210 -11.30 -12.93 -11.74
CA GLY A 210 -12.48 -13.63 -12.21
C GLY A 210 -13.75 -12.78 -12.19
N VAL A 211 -14.66 -13.06 -13.12
CA VAL A 211 -16.01 -12.47 -13.10
C VAL A 211 -16.79 -12.90 -11.87
N CYS A 212 -17.77 -12.09 -11.46
CA CYS A 212 -18.64 -12.33 -10.29
C CYS A 212 -17.89 -12.56 -8.96
N CYS A 213 -16.62 -12.16 -8.87
CA CYS A 213 -15.76 -12.43 -7.73
C CYS A 213 -16.35 -11.91 -6.40
N PHE A 214 -17.04 -10.77 -6.43
CA PHE A 214 -17.58 -10.09 -5.24
C PHE A 214 -19.10 -10.07 -5.17
N GLN A 215 -19.76 -10.86 -6.02
CA GLN A 215 -21.22 -10.86 -6.08
C GLN A 215 -21.81 -11.49 -4.80
N PHE A 216 -22.87 -10.87 -4.26
CA PHE A 216 -23.53 -11.25 -2.99
C PHE A 216 -22.62 -11.12 -1.74
N CYS A 217 -21.59 -10.26 -1.80
CA CYS A 217 -20.85 -9.81 -0.63
C CYS A 217 -21.56 -8.63 0.06
N ASP A 218 -22.77 -8.85 0.59
CA ASP A 218 -23.68 -7.75 0.98
C ASP A 218 -23.18 -6.86 2.12
N LYS A 219 -22.27 -7.39 2.96
CA LYS A 219 -21.62 -6.66 4.05
C LYS A 219 -20.30 -5.99 3.67
N LEU A 220 -19.85 -6.08 2.41
CA LEU A 220 -18.58 -5.51 1.99
C LEU A 220 -18.62 -3.98 2.14
N GLN A 221 -17.73 -3.45 2.97
CA GLN A 221 -17.60 -2.02 3.26
C GLN A 221 -16.39 -1.41 2.56
N THR A 222 -15.27 -2.15 2.54
CA THR A 222 -14.00 -1.68 1.98
C THR A 222 -13.46 -2.67 0.96
N LEU A 223 -13.17 -2.17 -0.24
CA LEU A 223 -12.58 -2.93 -1.33
C LEU A 223 -11.33 -2.22 -1.87
N VAL A 224 -10.16 -2.81 -1.65
CA VAL A 224 -8.90 -2.36 -2.24
C VAL A 224 -8.61 -3.20 -3.48
N LEU A 225 -8.49 -2.54 -4.62
CA LEU A 225 -8.33 -3.16 -5.92
C LEU A 225 -6.94 -2.87 -6.52
N PRO A 226 -6.48 -3.70 -7.48
CA PRO A 226 -5.29 -3.39 -8.25
C PRO A 226 -5.43 -2.03 -8.96
N ASP A 227 -4.37 -1.23 -9.00
CA ASP A 227 -4.42 0.07 -9.67
C ASP A 227 -4.65 -0.08 -11.19
N LYS A 228 -4.06 -1.11 -11.79
CA LYS A 228 -4.30 -1.50 -13.20
C LYS A 228 -5.47 -2.47 -13.29
N ALA A 229 -6.27 -2.34 -14.35
CA ALA A 229 -7.37 -3.27 -14.62
C ALA A 229 -6.83 -4.69 -14.88
N PRO A 230 -7.19 -5.69 -14.06
CA PRO A 230 -6.79 -7.06 -14.29
C PRO A 230 -7.47 -7.64 -15.54
N ARG A 231 -6.81 -8.57 -16.22
CA ARG A 231 -7.46 -9.36 -17.27
C ARG A 231 -8.61 -10.16 -16.65
N LYS A 232 -9.79 -10.04 -17.24
CA LYS A 232 -10.96 -10.82 -16.83
C LYS A 232 -10.76 -12.30 -17.17
N ILE A 233 -11.12 -13.17 -16.24
CA ILE A 233 -11.18 -14.62 -16.47
C ILE A 233 -12.60 -15.12 -16.17
N TYR A 234 -13.06 -16.06 -16.99
CA TYR A 234 -14.41 -16.63 -16.92
C TYR A 234 -14.32 -18.05 -16.34
N PRO A 235 -15.39 -18.53 -15.67
CA PRO A 235 -15.44 -19.91 -15.20
C PRO A 235 -15.29 -20.90 -16.37
N ALA A 236 -14.81 -22.10 -16.08
CA ALA A 236 -14.75 -23.17 -17.09
C ALA A 236 -16.16 -23.69 -17.46
N GLU A 237 -17.14 -23.53 -16.57
CA GLU A 237 -18.53 -23.97 -16.75
C GLU A 237 -19.51 -22.80 -16.71
N ASP A 238 -20.64 -22.94 -17.40
CA ASP A 238 -21.68 -21.91 -17.64
C ASP A 238 -22.44 -21.45 -16.36
N ILE A 239 -21.96 -21.78 -15.15
CA ILE A 239 -22.63 -21.59 -13.85
C ILE A 239 -22.99 -20.12 -13.59
N PHE A 240 -22.20 -19.18 -14.13
CA PHE A 240 -22.44 -17.74 -13.99
C PHE A 240 -23.14 -17.09 -15.20
N LYS A 241 -23.53 -17.85 -16.24
CA LYS A 241 -24.11 -17.32 -17.49
C LYS A 241 -25.39 -16.50 -17.28
N HIS A 242 -26.16 -16.83 -16.24
CA HIS A 242 -27.37 -16.09 -15.88
C HIS A 242 -27.11 -14.89 -14.96
N LEU A 243 -25.92 -14.79 -14.38
CA LEU A 243 -25.58 -13.84 -13.32
C LEU A 243 -24.62 -12.74 -13.80
N ALA A 244 -23.85 -13.01 -14.86
CA ALA A 244 -22.96 -12.07 -15.48
C ALA A 244 -23.60 -11.47 -16.73
N ASP A 245 -23.93 -10.19 -16.65
CA ASP A 245 -23.58 -9.36 -17.80
C ASP A 245 -22.06 -9.56 -17.97
N ASN A 246 -21.59 -10.08 -19.11
CA ASN A 246 -20.25 -10.68 -19.31
C ASN A 246 -19.07 -9.75 -18.92
N ASN A 247 -19.36 -8.53 -18.49
CA ASN A 247 -18.41 -7.49 -18.13
C ASN A 247 -18.29 -7.22 -16.62
N ALA A 248 -18.97 -7.92 -15.70
CA ALA A 248 -18.98 -7.53 -14.28
C ALA A 248 -18.10 -8.37 -13.32
N TYR A 249 -17.31 -7.73 -12.46
CA TYR A 249 -16.65 -8.34 -11.29
C TYR A 249 -17.62 -8.57 -10.12
N GLY A 250 -18.81 -7.97 -10.18
CA GLY A 250 -19.84 -8.12 -9.17
C GLY A 250 -19.65 -7.17 -7.99
N ILE A 251 -19.03 -6.00 -8.22
CA ILE A 251 -18.85 -4.99 -7.18
C ILE A 251 -20.21 -4.37 -6.84
N LYS A 252 -20.89 -4.93 -5.85
CA LYS A 252 -22.20 -4.51 -5.35
C LYS A 252 -22.14 -4.35 -3.84
N GLY A 253 -22.99 -3.47 -3.30
CA GLY A 253 -23.19 -3.46 -1.86
C GLY A 253 -23.88 -2.22 -1.36
N ALA A 254 -25.00 -2.42 -0.68
CA ALA A 254 -25.63 -1.39 0.16
C ALA A 254 -24.74 -0.96 1.34
N SER A 255 -23.68 -1.74 1.62
CA SER A 255 -22.70 -1.48 2.68
C SER A 255 -21.40 -0.88 2.16
N LEU A 256 -21.17 -0.82 0.84
CA LEU A 256 -19.90 -0.36 0.27
C LEU A 256 -19.69 1.14 0.58
N MET A 257 -18.65 1.44 1.35
CA MET A 257 -18.30 2.79 1.82
C MET A 257 -16.99 3.30 1.21
N ASP A 258 -16.03 2.42 0.96
CA ASP A 258 -14.69 2.75 0.47
C ASP A 258 -14.24 1.79 -0.64
N ILE A 259 -13.90 2.36 -1.79
CA ILE A 259 -13.33 1.63 -2.92
C ILE A 259 -12.15 2.43 -3.43
N ARG A 260 -10.97 1.81 -3.45
CA ARG A 260 -9.71 2.50 -3.77
C ARG A 260 -8.70 1.57 -4.43
N GLY A 261 -7.69 2.17 -5.07
CA GLY A 261 -6.51 1.46 -5.56
C GLY A 261 -5.54 1.12 -4.44
N ASN A 262 -4.49 0.36 -4.75
CA ASN A 262 -3.42 0.06 -3.78
C ASN A 262 -2.56 1.29 -3.49
N ALA A 263 -2.11 1.97 -4.56
CA ALA A 263 -1.31 3.19 -4.44
C ALA A 263 -2.15 4.47 -4.58
N SER A 264 -3.39 4.37 -5.08
CA SER A 264 -4.32 5.50 -5.20
C SER A 264 -5.40 5.50 -4.11
N LYS A 265 -5.62 6.65 -3.47
CA LYS A 265 -6.79 6.85 -2.60
C LYS A 265 -8.11 6.93 -3.38
N SER A 266 -8.05 6.97 -4.71
CA SER A 266 -9.21 7.04 -5.60
C SER A 266 -9.63 5.65 -6.10
N CYS A 267 -10.92 5.48 -6.36
CA CYS A 267 -11.48 4.27 -6.95
C CYS A 267 -10.96 4.05 -8.39
N PRO A 268 -10.42 2.86 -8.74
CA PRO A 268 -9.95 2.60 -10.09
C PRO A 268 -11.05 2.74 -11.13
N LYS A 269 -10.71 3.31 -12.30
CA LYS A 269 -11.70 3.61 -13.36
C LYS A 269 -12.48 2.39 -13.85
N TYR A 270 -11.84 1.23 -13.91
CA TYR A 270 -12.50 -0.02 -14.33
C TYR A 270 -13.53 -0.51 -13.31
N ALA A 271 -13.33 -0.23 -12.02
CA ALA A 271 -14.28 -0.54 -10.96
C ALA A 271 -15.51 0.38 -11.03
N ILE A 272 -15.30 1.66 -11.37
CA ILE A 272 -16.41 2.60 -11.62
C ILE A 272 -17.30 2.11 -12.77
N LYS A 273 -16.69 1.61 -13.85
CA LYS A 273 -17.44 1.02 -14.97
C LYS A 273 -18.26 -0.18 -14.51
N ASP A 274 -17.70 -1.04 -13.66
CA ASP A 274 -18.40 -2.18 -13.04
C ASP A 274 -19.61 -1.73 -12.22
N ILE A 275 -19.42 -0.74 -11.34
CA ILE A 275 -20.47 -0.18 -10.48
C ILE A 275 -21.59 0.47 -11.33
N LEU A 276 -21.22 1.15 -12.42
CA LEU A 276 -22.16 1.84 -13.30
C LEU A 276 -22.87 0.92 -14.30
N SER A 277 -22.19 -0.07 -14.88
CA SER A 277 -22.76 -0.93 -15.92
C SER A 277 -23.96 -1.70 -15.42
N MET A 278 -23.98 -2.05 -14.13
CA MET A 278 -25.07 -2.81 -13.52
C MET A 278 -26.36 -2.00 -13.30
N THR A 279 -26.39 -0.70 -13.60
CA THR A 279 -27.57 0.15 -13.38
C THR A 279 -28.53 0.25 -14.57
N LYS A 280 -28.14 -0.24 -15.75
CA LYS A 280 -29.03 -0.27 -16.93
C LYS A 280 -29.95 -1.49 -16.96
N ASP A 281 -29.49 -2.64 -16.47
CA ASP A 281 -30.16 -3.93 -16.70
C ASP A 281 -30.88 -4.51 -15.46
N TYR A 282 -30.71 -3.91 -14.28
CA TYR A 282 -31.38 -4.33 -13.04
C TYR A 282 -32.02 -3.13 -12.34
N ALA A 283 -33.28 -2.82 -12.69
CA ALA A 283 -34.07 -1.72 -12.13
C ALA A 283 -34.24 -1.79 -10.59
N GLU A 284 -34.06 -2.98 -10.01
CA GLU A 284 -34.16 -3.28 -8.58
C GLU A 284 -32.91 -2.90 -7.75
N PHE A 285 -31.78 -2.58 -8.40
CA PHE A 285 -30.58 -2.06 -7.73
C PHE A 285 -30.14 -0.71 -8.30
N PRO A 286 -30.92 0.37 -8.06
CA PRO A 286 -30.57 1.69 -8.54
C PRO A 286 -29.25 2.17 -7.90
N TYR A 287 -28.54 3.06 -8.61
CA TYR A 287 -27.28 3.71 -8.21
C TYR A 287 -27.29 4.27 -6.77
N VAL A 288 -28.49 4.53 -6.24
CA VAL A 288 -28.79 5.01 -4.89
C VAL A 288 -28.65 3.96 -3.78
N SER A 289 -28.48 2.66 -4.08
CA SER A 289 -28.33 1.64 -3.04
C SER A 289 -26.96 1.64 -2.37
N SER A 290 -25.87 1.90 -3.11
CA SER A 290 -24.51 1.98 -2.52
C SER A 290 -24.23 3.36 -1.89
N PRO A 291 -23.82 3.41 -0.60
CA PRO A 291 -23.41 4.65 0.05
C PRO A 291 -22.20 5.30 -0.61
N PHE A 292 -21.19 4.51 -1.00
CA PHE A 292 -20.03 4.99 -1.75
C PHE A 292 -20.46 5.67 -3.05
N ALA A 293 -21.33 5.02 -3.81
CA ALA A 293 -21.86 5.51 -5.07
C ALA A 293 -22.60 6.85 -4.89
N ARG A 294 -23.51 6.93 -3.90
CA ARG A 294 -24.24 8.16 -3.57
C ARG A 294 -23.33 9.32 -3.16
N LYS A 295 -22.35 9.06 -2.30
CA LYS A 295 -21.47 10.09 -1.73
C LYS A 295 -20.42 10.57 -2.73
N ASN A 296 -19.78 9.63 -3.43
CA ASN A 296 -18.53 9.91 -4.12
C ASN A 296 -18.68 9.89 -5.65
N LEU A 297 -19.61 9.15 -6.25
CA LEU A 297 -19.53 8.93 -7.70
C LEU A 297 -19.63 10.23 -8.50
N ARG A 298 -20.60 11.10 -8.20
CA ARG A 298 -20.73 12.38 -8.93
C ARG A 298 -19.44 13.20 -8.90
N ARG A 299 -18.74 13.19 -7.77
CA ARG A 299 -17.43 13.85 -7.58
C ARG A 299 -16.32 13.11 -8.34
N ILE A 300 -16.33 11.77 -8.33
CA ILE A 300 -15.35 10.95 -9.03
C ILE A 300 -15.49 11.05 -10.55
N ILE A 301 -16.69 10.95 -11.13
CA ILE A 301 -16.86 10.99 -12.60
C ILE A 301 -16.56 12.36 -13.20
N LYS A 302 -16.61 13.41 -12.38
CA LYS A 302 -16.20 14.76 -12.73
C LYS A 302 -14.77 15.09 -12.30
N SER A 303 -14.07 14.16 -11.64
CA SER A 303 -12.69 14.38 -11.21
C SER A 303 -11.73 14.46 -12.40
N PHE A 304 -10.61 15.17 -12.21
CA PHE A 304 -9.59 15.28 -13.23
C PHE A 304 -8.99 13.91 -13.58
N SER A 305 -8.62 13.12 -12.58
CA SER A 305 -7.99 11.81 -12.73
C SER A 305 -8.88 10.85 -13.52
N TYR A 306 -10.18 10.84 -13.29
CA TYR A 306 -11.13 10.00 -14.02
C TYR A 306 -11.17 10.33 -15.53
N VAL A 307 -11.17 11.63 -15.86
CA VAL A 307 -11.17 12.12 -17.25
C VAL A 307 -9.80 11.89 -17.91
N ALA A 308 -8.73 12.10 -17.15
CA ALA A 308 -7.37 12.07 -17.66
C ALA A 308 -6.81 10.65 -17.86
N TYR A 309 -7.14 9.70 -16.98
CA TYR A 309 -6.50 8.38 -16.92
C TYR A 309 -6.39 7.66 -18.28
N ASP A 310 -7.51 7.49 -19.00
CA ASP A 310 -7.51 6.79 -20.30
C ASP A 310 -6.77 7.58 -21.37
N GLN A 311 -6.87 8.92 -21.33
CA GLN A 311 -6.22 9.78 -22.29
C GLN A 311 -4.71 9.78 -22.11
N VAL A 312 -4.23 9.84 -20.86
CA VAL A 312 -2.82 9.75 -20.53
C VAL A 312 -2.28 8.37 -20.91
N ASN A 313 -2.94 7.28 -20.48
CA ASN A 313 -2.48 5.92 -20.79
C ASN A 313 -2.41 5.66 -22.30
N ARG A 314 -3.43 6.07 -23.06
CA ARG A 314 -3.43 5.94 -24.51
C ARG A 314 -2.31 6.74 -25.16
N ARG A 315 -2.17 8.04 -24.83
CA ARG A 315 -1.17 8.93 -25.42
C ARG A 315 0.26 8.52 -25.06
N MET A 316 0.48 8.10 -23.81
CA MET A 316 1.77 7.60 -23.36
C MET A 316 2.08 6.25 -24.00
N GLY A 317 1.12 5.32 -24.05
CA GLY A 317 1.29 4.03 -24.72
C GLY A 317 1.60 4.18 -26.22
N ASP A 318 0.91 5.08 -26.92
CA ASP A 318 1.18 5.37 -28.33
C ASP A 318 2.52 6.08 -28.53
N TRP A 319 2.89 7.00 -27.63
CA TRP A 319 4.22 7.62 -27.67
C TRP A 319 5.33 6.59 -27.41
N GLN A 320 5.13 5.61 -26.53
CA GLN A 320 6.15 4.59 -26.24
C GLN A 320 6.37 3.59 -27.39
N LYS A 321 5.39 3.42 -28.30
CA LYS A 321 5.54 2.52 -29.45
C LYS A 321 6.65 3.01 -30.39
N LYS A 322 7.40 2.05 -30.93
CA LYS A 322 8.36 2.29 -32.02
C LYS A 322 7.59 2.67 -33.28
N LYS A 323 7.98 3.77 -33.92
CA LYS A 323 7.35 4.21 -35.17
C LYS A 323 7.92 3.42 -36.36
N GLU A 324 7.13 3.32 -37.44
CA GLU A 324 7.49 2.57 -38.64
C GLU A 324 8.81 3.05 -39.28
N TYR A 325 9.03 4.37 -39.28
CA TYR A 325 10.21 5.02 -39.87
C TYR A 325 11.38 5.23 -38.88
N GLU A 326 11.25 4.75 -37.64
CA GLU A 326 12.23 4.97 -36.58
C GLU A 326 13.18 3.77 -36.45
N THR A 327 14.50 4.00 -36.35
CA THR A 327 15.44 2.91 -36.08
C THR A 327 15.31 2.43 -34.63
N PRO A 328 15.69 1.17 -34.30
CA PRO A 328 15.69 0.71 -32.90
C PRO A 328 16.50 1.58 -31.94
N GLU A 329 17.57 2.22 -32.43
CA GLU A 329 18.42 3.10 -31.64
C GLU A 329 17.79 4.47 -31.40
N GLN A 330 17.22 5.09 -32.45
CA GLN A 330 16.44 6.33 -32.33
C GLN A 330 15.27 6.17 -31.35
N TRP A 331 14.57 5.03 -31.43
CA TRP A 331 13.50 4.70 -30.52
C TRP A 331 13.98 4.61 -29.06
N ARG A 332 15.05 3.86 -28.78
CA ARG A 332 15.62 3.71 -27.43
C ARG A 332 16.05 5.04 -26.83
N THR A 333 16.65 5.93 -27.62
CA THR A 333 17.06 7.27 -27.18
C THR A 333 15.86 8.19 -26.94
N ARG A 334 14.74 7.98 -27.65
CA ARG A 334 13.51 8.75 -27.46
C ARG A 334 12.74 8.33 -26.21
N VAL A 335 12.60 7.04 -25.95
CA VAL A 335 11.75 6.50 -24.85
C VAL A 335 12.51 6.26 -23.54
N THR A 336 13.43 7.17 -23.17
CA THR A 336 14.11 7.13 -21.86
C THR A 336 13.16 7.51 -20.72
N VAL A 337 13.52 7.15 -19.48
CA VAL A 337 12.75 7.53 -18.26
C VAL A 337 12.57 9.05 -18.17
N GLU A 338 13.64 9.82 -18.40
CA GLU A 338 13.58 11.28 -18.36
C GLU A 338 12.65 11.87 -19.45
N ASN A 339 12.76 11.37 -20.68
CA ASN A 339 11.91 11.83 -21.78
C ASN A 339 10.45 11.41 -21.57
N ARG A 340 10.22 10.25 -20.94
CA ARG A 340 8.90 9.78 -20.54
C ARG A 340 8.28 10.71 -19.51
N ASP A 341 9.02 11.14 -18.50
CA ASP A 341 8.53 12.05 -17.47
C ASP A 341 8.22 13.44 -18.04
N LYS A 342 9.09 13.96 -18.92
CA LYS A 342 8.83 15.20 -19.67
C LYS A 342 7.58 15.09 -20.52
N LYS A 343 7.45 13.99 -21.30
CA LYS A 343 6.28 13.77 -22.16
C LYS A 343 5.01 13.62 -21.35
N LEU A 344 5.10 12.95 -20.21
CA LEU A 344 3.98 12.77 -19.32
C LEU A 344 3.45 14.11 -18.81
N LYS A 345 4.33 15.00 -18.31
CA LYS A 345 3.93 16.35 -17.87
C LYS A 345 3.22 17.11 -18.99
N GLU A 346 3.77 17.08 -20.21
CA GLU A 346 3.15 17.71 -21.39
C GLU A 346 1.74 17.16 -21.66
N VAL A 347 1.59 15.83 -21.63
CA VAL A 347 0.30 15.16 -21.86
C VAL A 347 -0.72 15.51 -20.77
N ILE A 348 -0.30 15.53 -19.50
CA ILE A 348 -1.18 15.90 -18.37
C ILE A 348 -1.61 17.36 -18.50
N ASP A 349 -0.68 18.28 -18.79
CA ASP A 349 -0.96 19.71 -18.93
C ASP A 349 -1.96 19.99 -20.06
N ASP A 350 -1.83 19.31 -21.19
CA ASP A 350 -2.76 19.42 -22.32
C ASP A 350 -4.16 18.91 -21.97
N ILE A 351 -4.24 17.74 -21.32
CA ILE A 351 -5.52 17.18 -20.85
C ILE A 351 -6.16 18.09 -19.79
N ARG A 352 -5.35 18.68 -18.91
CA ARG A 352 -5.80 19.63 -17.89
C ARG A 352 -6.44 20.86 -18.51
N LYS A 353 -5.83 21.45 -19.54
CA LYS A 353 -6.43 22.57 -20.28
C LYS A 353 -7.78 22.19 -20.86
N GLY A 354 -7.88 21.01 -21.48
CA GLY A 354 -9.14 20.48 -22.01
C GLY A 354 -10.19 20.23 -20.93
N TYR A 355 -9.79 19.66 -19.79
CA TYR A 355 -10.66 19.44 -18.63
C TYR A 355 -11.21 20.77 -18.11
N ILE A 356 -10.35 21.75 -17.84
CA ILE A 356 -10.76 23.09 -17.37
C ILE A 356 -11.74 23.70 -18.37
N ALA A 357 -11.40 23.75 -19.66
CA ALA A 357 -12.28 24.31 -20.69
C ALA A 357 -13.65 23.62 -20.78
N THR A 358 -13.72 22.31 -20.49
CA THR A 358 -14.97 21.53 -20.51
C THR A 358 -15.88 21.87 -19.33
N TYR A 359 -15.31 22.16 -18.15
CA TYR A 359 -16.07 22.31 -16.91
C TYR A 359 -16.23 23.76 -16.44
N THR A 360 -15.59 24.73 -17.09
CA THR A 360 -15.78 26.16 -16.81
C THR A 360 -16.84 26.78 -17.71
N ARG A 361 -17.79 27.54 -17.12
CA ARG A 361 -18.75 28.36 -17.88
C ARG A 361 -18.14 29.70 -18.29
N HIS A 362 -18.60 30.28 -19.40
CA HIS A 362 -18.15 31.60 -19.86
C HIS A 362 -18.63 32.76 -18.96
N ASP A 363 -19.72 32.58 -18.19
CA ASP A 363 -20.23 33.56 -17.23
C ASP A 363 -20.23 32.98 -15.81
N VAL A 364 -19.28 33.43 -14.99
CA VAL A 364 -19.11 32.98 -13.60
C VAL A 364 -19.70 34.05 -12.71
N LYS A 365 -20.84 33.75 -12.08
CA LYS A 365 -21.48 34.63 -11.11
C LYS A 365 -21.41 33.98 -9.73
N GLY A 366 -20.90 34.73 -8.77
CA GLY A 366 -20.92 34.38 -7.36
C GLY A 366 -21.98 35.16 -6.58
N SER A 367 -22.29 34.68 -5.38
CA SER A 367 -23.03 35.47 -4.39
C SER A 367 -22.06 36.01 -3.34
N LEU A 368 -22.23 37.29 -2.99
CA LEU A 368 -21.39 37.97 -2.00
C LEU A 368 -21.90 37.68 -0.59
N GLY A 369 -21.01 37.27 0.32
CA GLY A 369 -21.33 37.06 1.72
C GLY A 369 -21.14 38.30 2.59
N VAL A 370 -20.96 38.09 3.90
CA VAL A 370 -20.80 39.16 4.88
C VAL A 370 -19.35 39.65 4.89
N TYR A 371 -19.15 40.97 5.00
CA TYR A 371 -17.81 41.56 5.09
C TYR A 371 -17.13 41.16 6.39
N ASP A 372 -15.89 40.69 6.28
CA ASP A 372 -15.01 40.45 7.42
C ASP A 372 -14.07 41.66 7.57
N ALA A 373 -14.31 42.45 8.62
CA ALA A 373 -13.55 43.67 8.89
C ALA A 373 -12.14 43.39 9.42
N ASP A 374 -11.91 42.25 10.07
CA ASP A 374 -10.61 41.90 10.65
C ASP A 374 -9.60 41.52 9.56
N TYR A 375 -10.10 40.91 8.48
CA TYR A 375 -9.28 40.49 7.34
C TYR A 375 -9.43 41.39 6.11
N GLY A 376 -10.41 42.31 6.12
CA GLY A 376 -10.70 43.21 5.01
C GLY A 376 -11.17 42.47 3.76
N THR A 377 -12.09 41.51 3.90
CA THR A 377 -12.48 40.63 2.80
C THR A 377 -13.99 40.39 2.70
N TYR A 378 -14.46 40.06 1.51
CA TYR A 378 -15.75 39.41 1.31
C TYR A 378 -15.57 37.96 0.84
N PRO A 379 -16.28 36.98 1.42
CA PRO A 379 -16.43 35.68 0.78
C PRO A 379 -17.36 35.78 -0.43
N VAL A 380 -16.99 35.13 -1.52
CA VAL A 380 -17.77 35.01 -2.76
C VAL A 380 -18.02 33.53 -3.00
N PHE A 381 -19.29 33.13 -2.89
CA PHE A 381 -19.72 31.76 -3.10
C PHE A 381 -20.03 31.54 -4.59
N VAL A 382 -19.26 30.67 -5.24
CA VAL A 382 -19.43 30.31 -6.66
C VAL A 382 -20.08 28.93 -6.74
N ASP A 383 -21.18 28.80 -7.48
CA ASP A 383 -21.93 27.55 -7.55
C ASP A 383 -21.08 26.40 -8.10
N GLY A 384 -20.99 25.31 -7.34
CA GLY A 384 -20.22 24.12 -7.69
C GLY A 384 -18.70 24.23 -7.54
N LEU A 385 -18.18 25.32 -6.96
CA LEU A 385 -16.74 25.55 -6.73
C LEU A 385 -16.50 26.06 -5.29
N ASP A 386 -15.23 26.07 -4.87
CA ASP A 386 -14.85 26.57 -3.55
C ASP A 386 -15.09 28.09 -3.41
N THR A 387 -15.25 28.52 -2.16
CA THR A 387 -15.44 29.95 -1.82
C THR A 387 -14.14 30.70 -2.03
N VAL A 388 -14.21 31.82 -2.75
CA VAL A 388 -13.07 32.73 -2.94
C VAL A 388 -13.25 33.98 -2.10
N TYR A 389 -12.17 34.51 -1.52
CA TYR A 389 -12.23 35.69 -0.66
C TYR A 389 -11.65 36.88 -1.40
N VAL A 390 -12.45 37.90 -1.71
CA VAL A 390 -11.95 39.13 -2.35
C VAL A 390 -11.49 40.12 -1.29
N LYS A 391 -10.26 40.65 -1.43
CA LYS A 391 -9.73 41.68 -0.53
C LYS A 391 -10.24 43.06 -0.95
N VAL A 392 -10.94 43.73 -0.04
CA VAL A 392 -11.55 45.04 -0.26
C VAL A 392 -11.24 45.90 0.95
N ALA A 393 -10.65 47.08 0.75
CA ALA A 393 -10.30 47.97 1.85
C ALA A 393 -11.58 48.36 2.64
N PRO A 394 -11.51 48.52 3.97
CA PRO A 394 -12.69 48.84 4.80
C PRO A 394 -13.47 50.05 4.32
N VAL A 395 -12.78 51.06 3.79
CA VAL A 395 -13.38 52.29 3.26
C VAL A 395 -14.16 52.07 1.95
N GLU A 396 -13.86 51.01 1.21
CA GLU A 396 -14.50 50.66 -0.08
C GLU A 396 -15.56 49.56 0.07
N ALA A 397 -15.66 48.92 1.24
CA ALA A 397 -16.49 47.74 1.43
C ALA A 397 -17.99 47.99 1.18
N ALA A 398 -18.52 49.17 1.58
CA ALA A 398 -19.91 49.53 1.38
C ALA A 398 -20.24 49.82 -0.10
N GLU A 399 -19.34 50.51 -0.80
CA GLU A 399 -19.44 50.77 -2.24
C GLU A 399 -19.40 49.45 -3.02
N PHE A 400 -18.40 48.60 -2.74
CA PHE A 400 -18.22 47.30 -3.39
C PHE A 400 -19.45 46.40 -3.26
N LYS A 401 -20.08 46.36 -2.07
CA LYS A 401 -21.32 45.60 -1.84
C LYS A 401 -22.51 46.17 -2.60
N THR A 402 -22.65 47.50 -2.62
CA THR A 402 -23.77 48.18 -3.30
C THR A 402 -23.77 47.88 -4.79
N TYR A 403 -22.58 47.81 -5.40
CA TYR A 403 -22.42 47.56 -6.83
C TYR A 403 -22.02 46.13 -7.18
N TRP A 404 -22.21 45.15 -6.28
CA TRP A 404 -21.84 43.75 -6.52
C TRP A 404 -22.38 43.20 -7.86
N ASN A 405 -23.61 43.54 -8.22
CA ASN A 405 -24.24 43.09 -9.47
C ASN A 405 -23.55 43.61 -10.74
N GLN A 406 -22.68 44.62 -10.63
CA GLN A 406 -21.87 45.18 -11.71
C GLN A 406 -20.42 44.66 -11.69
N VAL A 407 -20.03 43.90 -10.66
CA VAL A 407 -18.69 43.33 -10.55
C VAL A 407 -18.53 42.20 -11.56
N VAL A 408 -17.47 42.28 -12.36
CA VAL A 408 -17.09 41.20 -13.29
C VAL A 408 -15.96 40.38 -12.68
N MET A 409 -16.14 39.07 -12.64
CA MET A 409 -15.17 38.11 -12.12
C MET A 409 -14.30 37.55 -13.26
N HIS A 410 -12.99 37.51 -13.06
CA HIS A 410 -12.01 36.89 -13.96
C HIS A 410 -11.28 35.76 -13.23
N PRO A 411 -11.90 34.58 -13.09
CA PRO A 411 -11.30 33.46 -12.39
C PRO A 411 -10.18 32.80 -13.22
N LYS A 412 -9.09 32.46 -12.54
CA LYS A 412 -8.06 31.55 -13.02
C LYS A 412 -8.33 30.17 -12.44
N TYR A 413 -8.64 29.22 -13.31
CA TYR A 413 -8.97 27.85 -12.92
C TYR A 413 -7.75 26.94 -12.83
N GLY A 414 -7.90 25.88 -12.05
CA GLY A 414 -6.97 24.77 -11.94
C GLY A 414 -7.66 23.54 -11.39
N VAL A 415 -6.86 22.53 -11.07
CA VAL A 415 -7.29 21.32 -10.40
C VAL A 415 -6.65 21.28 -9.01
N ILE A 416 -7.50 21.19 -8.00
CA ILE A 416 -7.12 21.00 -6.60
C ILE A 416 -7.87 19.79 -6.07
N ASP A 417 -7.15 18.87 -5.41
CA ASP A 417 -7.72 17.66 -4.81
C ASP A 417 -8.58 16.85 -5.78
N ASP A 418 -8.06 16.72 -7.00
CA ASP A 418 -8.67 16.00 -8.12
C ASP A 418 -9.98 16.64 -8.64
N GLN A 419 -10.29 17.89 -8.28
CA GLN A 419 -11.50 18.62 -8.67
C GLN A 419 -11.17 19.95 -9.32
N LEU A 420 -12.09 20.47 -10.16
CA LEU A 420 -12.01 21.83 -10.67
C LEU A 420 -12.08 22.83 -9.49
N ALA A 421 -11.16 23.78 -9.47
CA ALA A 421 -11.09 24.83 -8.45
C ALA A 421 -10.72 26.19 -9.06
N ILE A 422 -11.04 27.27 -8.34
CA ILE A 422 -10.58 28.62 -8.67
C ILE A 422 -9.27 28.85 -7.92
N LEU A 423 -8.15 28.90 -8.66
CA LEU A 423 -6.83 29.14 -8.08
C LEU A 423 -6.68 30.59 -7.59
N SER A 424 -7.19 31.52 -8.38
CA SER A 424 -7.27 32.95 -8.05
C SER A 424 -8.39 33.60 -8.85
N CYS A 425 -8.84 34.79 -8.42
CA CYS A 425 -9.83 35.56 -9.17
C CYS A 425 -9.54 37.05 -9.03
N SER A 426 -9.60 37.78 -10.14
CA SER A 426 -9.66 39.24 -10.11
C SER A 426 -11.09 39.71 -10.31
N PHE A 427 -11.43 40.82 -9.66
CA PHE A 427 -12.78 41.40 -9.67
C PHE A 427 -12.66 42.83 -10.17
N THR A 428 -13.40 43.19 -11.22
CA THR A 428 -13.39 44.54 -11.79
C THR A 428 -14.71 45.25 -11.52
N LEU A 429 -14.64 46.46 -10.97
CA LEU A 429 -15.78 47.35 -10.73
C LEU A 429 -15.42 48.76 -11.18
N GLY A 430 -15.96 49.21 -12.32
CA GLY A 430 -15.50 50.42 -12.99
C GLY A 430 -14.00 50.32 -13.31
N ASP A 431 -13.20 51.30 -12.89
CA ASP A 431 -11.74 51.32 -13.07
C ASP A 431 -10.97 50.60 -11.95
N LYS A 432 -11.66 50.12 -10.90
CA LYS A 432 -11.02 49.46 -9.75
C LYS A 432 -10.91 47.95 -9.99
N THR A 433 -9.75 47.39 -9.64
CA THR A 433 -9.49 45.95 -9.66
C THR A 433 -9.17 45.44 -8.26
N TYR A 434 -9.89 44.41 -7.83
CA TYR A 434 -9.68 43.72 -6.57
C TYR A 434 -9.16 42.30 -6.84
N GLN A 435 -8.46 41.73 -5.87
CA GLN A 435 -7.84 40.41 -6.00
C GLN A 435 -8.26 39.50 -4.85
N THR A 436 -8.15 38.19 -5.05
CA THR A 436 -8.36 37.21 -3.99
C THR A 436 -7.31 37.33 -2.89
N ALA A 437 -7.74 37.23 -1.62
CA ALA A 437 -6.89 37.29 -0.42
C ALA A 437 -6.05 36.02 -0.21
N ASN A 438 -6.59 34.86 -0.59
CA ASN A 438 -5.87 33.60 -0.69
C ASN A 438 -5.96 33.09 -2.13
N SER A 439 -4.82 32.75 -2.72
CA SER A 439 -4.74 32.02 -3.97
C SER A 439 -4.11 30.66 -3.72
N TYR A 440 -4.65 29.59 -4.31
CA TYR A 440 -3.92 28.33 -4.38
C TYR A 440 -2.59 28.60 -5.09
N SER A 441 -1.48 28.26 -4.45
CA SER A 441 -0.15 28.58 -4.97
C SER A 441 0.19 27.79 -6.23
N ASN A 442 -0.34 26.57 -6.38
CA ASN A 442 -0.20 25.73 -7.58
C ASN A 442 -1.32 24.69 -7.72
N ASP A 443 -1.53 24.27 -8.97
CA ASP A 443 -2.36 23.14 -9.39
C ASP A 443 -1.69 21.81 -9.02
N ASN A 444 -2.42 20.87 -8.38
CA ASN A 444 -1.89 19.58 -7.91
C ASN A 444 -2.27 18.38 -8.79
N SER A 445 -2.74 18.59 -10.02
CA SER A 445 -3.29 17.53 -10.87
C SER A 445 -2.30 16.42 -11.25
N ASN A 446 -0.99 16.73 -11.23
CA ASN A 446 0.07 15.76 -11.52
C ASN A 446 0.14 14.64 -10.47
N GLU A 447 -0.32 14.90 -9.24
CA GLU A 447 -0.25 13.97 -8.12
C GLU A 447 -1.30 12.84 -8.20
N PHE A 448 -2.41 13.05 -8.92
CA PHE A 448 -3.54 12.12 -8.98
C PHE A 448 -3.43 11.08 -10.11
N LEU A 449 -2.38 11.16 -10.93
CA LEU A 449 -2.07 10.20 -12.00
C LEU A 449 -0.88 9.29 -11.64
N ALA A 450 -0.59 9.15 -10.34
CA ALA A 450 0.62 8.50 -9.79
C ALA A 450 0.85 7.03 -10.23
N ASN A 451 -0.14 6.36 -10.84
CA ASN A 451 -0.03 4.96 -11.26
C ASN A 451 -0.14 4.79 -12.78
N LEU A 452 0.73 5.46 -13.51
CA LEU A 452 0.96 5.12 -14.91
C LEU A 452 1.82 3.86 -14.99
N PRO A 453 1.55 2.96 -15.96
CA PRO A 453 2.29 1.72 -16.08
C PRO A 453 3.80 2.01 -16.09
N PRO A 454 4.62 1.27 -15.32
CA PRO A 454 6.07 1.28 -15.53
C PRO A 454 6.35 1.01 -17.00
N MET A 455 7.51 1.45 -17.48
CA MET A 455 7.98 1.10 -18.82
C MET A 455 7.97 -0.43 -18.99
N GLU A 456 6.93 -0.98 -19.60
CA GLU A 456 6.94 -2.36 -20.11
C GLU A 456 7.60 -2.33 -21.48
N VAL A 457 8.88 -1.91 -21.52
CA VAL A 457 9.67 -1.99 -22.74
C VAL A 457 10.55 -3.23 -22.63
N ASN A 458 10.07 -4.36 -23.15
CA ASN A 458 10.94 -5.51 -23.39
C ASN A 458 11.83 -5.18 -24.61
N LEU A 459 12.93 -4.47 -24.36
CA LEU A 459 13.97 -4.18 -25.34
C LEU A 459 14.74 -5.46 -25.63
N GLY A 460 14.18 -6.33 -26.46
CA GLY A 460 14.91 -7.47 -27.02
C GLY A 460 16.28 -7.01 -27.54
N GLY A 461 17.35 -7.50 -26.92
CA GLY A 461 18.73 -7.17 -27.26
C GLY A 461 19.64 -7.14 -26.04
N ASN A 462 20.49 -8.17 -25.93
CA ASN A 462 21.60 -8.24 -24.99
C ASN A 462 22.43 -6.94 -25.00
N ASN A 463 22.17 -6.07 -24.04
CA ASN A 463 23.16 -5.11 -23.54
C ASN A 463 22.91 -4.96 -22.04
N ARG A 464 23.76 -5.61 -21.26
CA ARG A 464 23.91 -5.30 -19.84
C ARG A 464 24.53 -3.92 -19.76
N THR A 465 23.80 -2.95 -19.19
CA THR A 465 24.35 -1.87 -18.35
C THR A 465 23.21 -1.14 -17.62
N ALA A 466 23.41 -1.02 -16.29
CA ALA A 466 22.66 -0.24 -15.30
C ALA A 466 21.14 -0.51 -15.15
N SER A 467 20.86 -1.68 -14.56
CA SER A 467 19.69 -2.05 -13.75
C SER A 467 18.55 -1.02 -13.62
N ASP A 468 17.39 -1.35 -14.20
CA ASP A 468 16.11 -1.07 -13.55
C ASP A 468 16.18 -1.64 -12.15
N VAL A 469 16.28 -0.74 -11.19
CA VAL A 469 16.29 -1.09 -9.79
C VAL A 469 14.89 -1.59 -9.45
N VAL A 470 14.72 -2.90 -9.38
CA VAL A 470 13.54 -3.54 -8.79
C VAL A 470 13.48 -3.06 -7.36
N VAL A 471 12.53 -2.16 -7.07
CA VAL A 471 12.36 -1.62 -5.72
C VAL A 471 11.77 -2.73 -4.84
N ASP A 472 12.57 -3.23 -3.91
CA ASP A 472 12.11 -4.14 -2.87
C ASP A 472 11.46 -3.31 -1.76
N ASN A 473 10.14 -3.27 -1.81
CA ASN A 473 9.27 -2.54 -0.90
C ASN A 473 8.73 -3.42 0.24
N ALA A 474 9.46 -4.49 0.62
CA ALA A 474 9.04 -5.38 1.69
C ALA A 474 8.74 -4.66 3.03
N VAL A 475 9.45 -3.57 3.32
CA VAL A 475 9.20 -2.74 4.52
C VAL A 475 7.92 -1.90 4.42
N ASP A 476 7.47 -1.54 3.20
CA ASP A 476 6.24 -0.77 2.95
C ASP A 476 4.98 -1.64 3.04
N ILE A 477 5.09 -2.91 2.66
CA ILE A 477 3.93 -3.80 2.47
C ILE A 477 3.72 -4.72 3.69
N ASN A 478 4.78 -5.25 4.28
CA ASN A 478 4.69 -6.22 5.39
C ASN A 478 4.77 -5.53 6.76
N VAL A 479 3.99 -4.47 6.97
CA VAL A 479 4.00 -3.74 8.25
C VAL A 479 3.31 -4.58 9.33
N PRO A 480 4.03 -5.03 10.38
CA PRO A 480 3.44 -5.86 11.44
C PRO A 480 2.40 -5.05 12.22
N THR A 481 1.37 -5.74 12.73
CA THR A 481 0.38 -5.12 13.62
C THR A 481 0.62 -5.58 15.05
N ASN A 482 0.73 -4.63 15.98
CA ASN A 482 0.80 -4.84 17.41
C ASN A 482 -0.53 -4.38 18.03
N PRO A 483 -1.23 -5.20 18.84
CA PRO A 483 -2.51 -4.83 19.45
C PRO A 483 -2.39 -3.76 20.57
N ALA A 484 -1.18 -3.27 20.86
CA ALA A 484 -0.98 -2.18 21.81
C ALA A 484 -1.82 -0.93 21.42
N ASN A 485 -2.37 -0.25 22.42
CA ASN A 485 -3.18 0.95 22.23
C ASN A 485 -2.57 2.10 23.05
N ARG A 486 -1.56 2.76 22.47
CA ARG A 486 -0.77 3.83 23.11
C ARG A 486 -1.48 5.17 22.99
N LYS A 487 -2.59 5.33 23.73
CA LYS A 487 -3.48 6.52 23.67
C LYS A 487 -2.82 7.84 24.06
N ASN A 488 -1.76 7.80 24.87
CA ASN A 488 -1.04 8.99 25.33
C ASN A 488 0.24 9.24 24.53
N VAL A 489 0.40 8.58 23.37
CA VAL A 489 1.55 8.81 22.47
C VAL A 489 1.06 9.54 21.24
N PHE A 490 1.80 10.58 20.85
CA PHE A 490 1.50 11.43 19.70
C PHE A 490 2.69 11.47 18.75
N ALA A 491 2.41 11.46 17.45
CA ALA A 491 3.45 11.51 16.42
C ALA A 491 3.28 12.73 15.52
N VAL A 492 4.33 13.52 15.35
CA VAL A 492 4.43 14.60 14.37
C VAL A 492 5.43 14.17 13.31
N ILE A 493 4.98 13.99 12.08
CA ILE A 493 5.74 13.36 11.00
C ILE A 493 5.75 14.32 9.81
N ILE A 494 6.94 14.77 9.41
CA ILE A 494 7.14 15.73 8.32
C ILE A 494 8.01 15.09 7.24
N GLY A 495 7.51 15.03 6.02
CA GLY A 495 8.28 14.61 4.84
C GLY A 495 8.30 15.71 3.80
N ASN A 496 9.48 16.26 3.52
CA ASN A 496 9.69 17.32 2.53
C ASN A 496 10.56 16.80 1.39
N GLU A 497 9.95 16.63 0.20
CA GLU A 497 10.60 16.09 -1.00
C GLU A 497 10.62 17.10 -2.14
N ASN A 498 9.52 17.82 -2.37
CA ASN A 498 9.32 18.68 -3.54
C ASN A 498 9.58 20.15 -3.22
N TYR A 499 10.86 20.51 -3.09
CA TYR A 499 11.29 21.89 -2.82
C TYR A 499 11.11 22.79 -4.05
N GLN A 500 10.71 24.04 -3.81
CA GLN A 500 10.52 25.04 -4.86
C GLN A 500 11.83 25.62 -5.38
N GLN A 501 12.82 25.78 -4.50
CA GLN A 501 14.04 26.56 -4.76
C GLN A 501 15.34 25.73 -4.67
N VAL A 502 15.26 24.47 -4.25
CA VAL A 502 16.42 23.57 -4.15
C VAL A 502 16.09 22.19 -4.73
N THR A 503 17.10 21.34 -4.87
CA THR A 503 16.91 20.00 -5.42
C THR A 503 15.97 19.14 -4.56
N LYS A 504 15.24 18.22 -5.20
CA LYS A 504 14.35 17.28 -4.49
C LYS A 504 15.11 16.29 -3.61
N VAL A 505 14.49 15.91 -2.49
CA VAL A 505 14.96 14.81 -1.62
C VAL A 505 14.12 13.58 -1.91
N ASN A 506 14.56 12.78 -2.89
CA ASN A 506 13.83 11.58 -3.30
C ASN A 506 13.51 10.69 -2.10
N TYR A 507 12.27 10.18 -2.07
CA TYR A 507 11.74 9.24 -1.08
C TYR A 507 11.36 9.82 0.28
N ALA A 508 11.64 11.10 0.57
CA ALA A 508 11.27 11.70 1.86
C ALA A 508 9.75 11.65 2.14
N LEU A 509 8.90 11.74 1.10
CA LEU A 509 7.46 11.55 1.25
C LEU A 509 7.07 10.09 1.50
N ASN A 510 7.76 9.14 0.86
CA ASN A 510 7.52 7.71 1.08
C ASN A 510 7.94 7.31 2.49
N ASP A 511 9.10 7.78 2.92
CA ASP A 511 9.66 7.61 4.26
C ASP A 511 8.69 8.08 5.36
N ALA A 512 8.21 9.33 5.27
CA ALA A 512 7.24 9.87 6.20
C ALA A 512 5.91 9.09 6.20
N LYS A 513 5.40 8.75 5.01
CA LYS A 513 4.16 7.96 4.86
C LYS A 513 4.29 6.59 5.51
N THR A 514 5.36 5.86 5.22
CA THR A 514 5.56 4.51 5.75
C THR A 514 5.81 4.55 7.26
N PHE A 515 6.59 5.51 7.76
CA PHE A 515 6.80 5.68 9.20
C PHE A 515 5.48 5.96 9.95
N ALA A 516 4.55 6.74 9.37
CA ALA A 516 3.21 6.94 9.93
C ALA A 516 2.40 5.63 10.01
N ILE A 517 2.54 4.75 9.02
CA ILE A 517 1.89 3.43 9.04
C ILE A 517 2.47 2.56 10.16
N TYR A 518 3.79 2.59 10.39
CA TYR A 518 4.43 1.89 11.51
C TYR A 518 4.03 2.48 12.87
N CYS A 519 3.90 3.80 12.99
CA CYS A 519 3.38 4.44 14.19
C CYS A 519 1.99 3.88 14.56
N ASN A 520 1.11 3.76 13.57
CA ASN A 520 -0.23 3.21 13.78
C ASN A 520 -0.21 1.71 14.06
N LYS A 521 0.26 0.92 13.08
CA LYS A 521 0.15 -0.55 13.12
C LYS A 521 1.14 -1.20 14.08
N THR A 522 2.39 -0.78 14.05
CA THR A 522 3.49 -1.47 14.76
C THR A 522 3.68 -0.93 16.17
N LEU A 523 3.57 0.39 16.35
CA LEU A 523 3.73 1.05 17.66
C LEU A 523 2.39 1.21 18.40
N GLY A 524 1.26 0.96 17.74
CA GLY A 524 -0.06 0.98 18.38
C GLY A 524 -0.57 2.38 18.72
N ILE A 525 -0.10 3.41 18.00
CA ILE A 525 -0.53 4.80 18.18
C ILE A 525 -1.87 5.00 17.46
N PRO A 526 -2.94 5.47 18.13
CA PRO A 526 -4.21 5.73 17.48
C PRO A 526 -4.08 6.70 16.30
N GLU A 527 -4.80 6.43 15.20
CA GLU A 527 -4.77 7.29 14.01
C GLU A 527 -5.03 8.79 14.30
N PRO A 528 -5.95 9.18 15.21
CA PRO A 528 -6.14 10.58 15.58
C PRO A 528 -4.97 11.23 16.33
N ASN A 529 -3.97 10.47 16.78
CA ASN A 529 -2.78 10.96 17.46
C ASN A 529 -1.58 11.11 16.52
N ILE A 530 -1.72 10.75 15.24
CA ILE A 530 -0.69 10.84 14.23
C ILE A 530 -0.96 12.07 13.35
N ARG A 531 -0.01 12.99 13.30
CA ARG A 531 -0.04 14.22 12.52
C ARG A 531 1.02 14.12 11.42
N SER A 532 0.59 13.92 10.19
CA SER A 532 1.49 13.83 9.04
C SER A 532 1.37 15.05 8.14
N TYR A 533 2.51 15.68 7.86
CA TYR A 533 2.64 16.85 7.00
C TYR A 533 3.53 16.49 5.81
N ARG A 534 3.03 16.73 4.61
CA ARG A 534 3.73 16.48 3.34
C ARG A 534 4.13 17.80 2.74
N ASP A 535 5.36 17.90 2.27
CA ASP A 535 5.91 19.10 1.62
C ASP A 535 5.53 20.37 2.41
N ALA A 536 5.94 20.39 3.68
CA ALA A 536 5.59 21.43 4.64
C ALA A 536 6.35 22.73 4.34
N THR A 537 5.58 23.81 4.22
CA THR A 537 6.09 25.19 4.23
C THR A 537 6.50 25.60 5.64
N TYR A 538 7.21 26.72 5.78
CA TYR A 538 7.66 27.20 7.09
C TYR A 538 6.48 27.38 8.06
N GLY A 539 5.40 28.01 7.57
CA GLY A 539 4.16 28.18 8.34
C GLY A 539 3.53 26.86 8.77
N THR A 540 3.51 25.85 7.88
CA THR A 540 3.01 24.51 8.23
C THR A 540 3.85 23.83 9.30
N MET A 541 5.18 23.97 9.25
CA MET A 541 6.07 23.43 10.27
C MET A 541 5.85 24.11 11.63
N LEU A 542 5.59 25.42 11.67
CA LEU A 542 5.23 26.12 12.90
C LEU A 542 3.88 25.66 13.45
N THR A 543 2.85 25.55 12.59
CA THR A 543 1.53 25.04 12.98
C THR A 543 1.61 23.62 13.56
N ALA A 544 2.48 22.76 13.01
CA ALA A 544 2.70 21.41 13.55
C ALA A 544 3.28 21.43 14.97
N LEU A 545 4.20 22.37 15.25
CA LEU A 545 4.75 22.57 16.58
C LEU A 545 3.73 23.19 17.54
N ASP A 546 2.93 24.14 17.10
CA ASP A 546 1.90 24.76 17.93
C ASP A 546 0.76 23.77 18.26
N ASP A 547 0.37 22.90 17.33
CA ASP A 547 -0.61 21.82 17.55
C ASP A 547 -0.14 20.88 18.67
N ILE A 548 1.10 20.38 18.59
CA ILE A 548 1.61 19.45 19.62
C ILE A 548 1.80 20.15 20.97
N ARG A 549 2.10 21.46 21.01
CA ARG A 549 2.11 22.24 22.26
C ARG A 549 0.72 22.37 22.86
N GLY A 550 -0.30 22.61 22.04
CA GLY A 550 -1.70 22.66 22.47
C GLY A 550 -2.16 21.33 23.05
N ILE A 551 -1.83 20.23 22.36
CA ILE A 551 -2.07 18.87 22.86
C ILE A 551 -1.35 18.64 24.17
N ALA A 552 -0.05 18.97 24.26
CA ALA A 552 0.72 18.74 25.46
C ALA A 552 0.19 19.50 26.68
N SER A 553 -0.26 20.73 26.46
CA SER A 553 -0.91 21.55 27.48
C SER A 553 -2.24 20.92 27.95
N ALA A 554 -3.03 20.36 27.03
CA ALA A 554 -4.29 19.69 27.38
C ALA A 554 -4.10 18.38 28.15
N TYR A 555 -2.98 17.69 27.95
CA TYR A 555 -2.63 16.44 28.65
C TYR A 555 -1.81 16.67 29.93
N ASN A 556 -1.56 17.93 30.33
CA ASN A 556 -0.78 18.29 31.52
C ASN A 556 0.60 17.58 31.59
N GLY A 557 1.25 17.34 30.45
CA GLY A 557 2.52 16.62 30.36
C GLY A 557 2.43 15.09 30.44
N ASP A 558 1.23 14.51 30.61
CA ASP A 558 1.02 13.05 30.61
C ASP A 558 0.94 12.46 29.20
N LEU A 559 2.02 12.63 28.44
CA LEU A 559 2.14 12.08 27.08
C LEU A 559 3.59 11.78 26.69
N GLU A 560 3.75 11.04 25.59
CA GLU A 560 5.01 10.91 24.87
C GLU A 560 4.86 11.47 23.45
N VAL A 561 5.94 12.04 22.92
CA VAL A 561 5.95 12.60 21.55
C VAL A 561 7.01 11.93 20.70
N ILE A 562 6.63 11.55 19.49
CA ILE A 562 7.54 11.14 18.43
C ILE A 562 7.54 12.24 17.37
N PHE A 563 8.69 12.87 17.14
CA PHE A 563 8.90 13.79 16.04
C PHE A 563 9.74 13.11 14.96
N TYR A 564 9.27 13.13 13.72
CA TYR A 564 9.97 12.55 12.58
C TYR A 564 10.09 13.61 11.48
N TYR A 565 11.30 13.78 10.93
CA TYR A 565 11.56 14.64 9.79
C TYR A 565 12.41 13.92 8.75
N ALA A 566 11.95 13.92 7.49
CA ALA A 566 12.73 13.54 6.32
C ALA A 566 12.78 14.71 5.34
N GLY A 567 13.98 15.13 4.95
CA GLY A 567 14.16 16.27 4.05
C GLY A 567 15.55 16.88 4.07
N HIS A 568 15.67 18.10 3.55
CA HIS A 568 16.92 18.85 3.58
C HIS A 568 17.15 19.45 4.96
N GLY A 569 18.40 19.35 5.40
CA GLY A 569 18.95 20.19 6.45
C GLY A 569 19.89 21.22 5.83
N VAL A 570 20.05 22.35 6.49
CA VAL A 570 20.87 23.46 6.02
C VAL A 570 21.76 23.95 7.16
N PRO A 571 23.08 24.07 6.95
CA PRO A 571 23.95 24.78 7.87
C PRO A 571 23.88 26.29 7.64
N SER A 572 23.95 27.06 8.71
CA SER A 572 24.12 28.52 8.63
C SER A 572 25.57 28.91 8.89
N GLU A 573 26.14 29.76 8.02
CA GLU A 573 27.50 30.31 8.18
C GLU A 573 27.58 31.37 9.28
N SER A 574 26.51 32.14 9.50
CA SER A 574 26.52 33.32 10.38
C SER A 574 26.52 32.94 11.86
N ASP A 575 25.79 31.90 12.22
CA ASP A 575 25.59 31.48 13.62
C ASP A 575 26.04 30.03 13.89
N LYS A 576 26.48 29.30 12.85
CA LYS A 576 26.91 27.89 12.91
C LYS A 576 25.84 26.90 13.40
N ASN A 577 24.57 27.29 13.33
CA ASN A 577 23.43 26.44 13.71
C ASN A 577 22.93 25.59 12.53
N ALA A 578 22.20 24.52 12.86
CA ALA A 578 21.54 23.65 11.90
C ALA A 578 20.05 24.03 11.75
N TYR A 579 19.53 23.86 10.54
CA TYR A 579 18.18 24.25 10.18
C TYR A 579 17.49 23.16 9.36
N LEU A 580 16.22 22.89 9.64
CA LEU A 580 15.34 22.15 8.74
C LEU A 580 14.84 23.09 7.66
N LEU A 581 14.89 22.65 6.40
CA LEU A 581 14.49 23.45 5.26
C LEU A 581 13.02 23.18 4.91
N PRO A 582 12.14 24.19 5.00
CA PRO A 582 10.81 24.13 4.41
C PRO A 582 10.83 24.10 2.88
N ILE A 583 9.77 23.59 2.25
CA ILE A 583 9.71 23.48 0.78
C ILE A 583 9.67 24.84 0.05
N ASP A 584 9.22 25.90 0.73
CA ASP A 584 9.08 27.27 0.22
C ASP A 584 10.31 28.15 0.53
N ALA A 585 11.28 27.62 1.28
CA ALA A 585 12.47 28.33 1.69
C ALA A 585 13.68 28.04 0.77
N ASN A 586 14.65 28.94 0.81
CA ASN A 586 15.94 28.80 0.15
C ASN A 586 17.01 28.52 1.19
N GLY A 587 17.84 27.50 0.97
CA GLY A 587 18.93 27.14 1.88
C GLY A 587 20.00 28.22 2.06
N GLN A 588 20.00 29.29 1.26
CA GLN A 588 20.87 30.47 1.44
C GLN A 588 20.36 31.46 2.51
N HIS A 589 19.09 31.34 2.92
CA HIS A 589 18.40 32.25 3.84
C HIS A 589 17.96 31.49 5.11
N PRO A 590 18.87 31.24 6.07
CA PRO A 590 18.56 30.47 7.27
C PRO A 590 17.46 31.12 8.15
N GLU A 591 17.23 32.44 8.02
CA GLU A 591 16.17 33.18 8.72
C GLU A 591 14.74 32.72 8.38
N VAL A 592 14.54 32.11 7.21
CA VAL A 592 13.26 31.52 6.79
C VAL A 592 13.21 30.00 6.96
N CYS A 593 14.20 29.42 7.64
CA CYS A 593 14.27 28.00 7.95
C CYS A 593 13.97 27.73 9.44
N LEU A 594 13.60 26.49 9.79
CA LEU A 594 13.35 26.13 11.19
C LEU A 594 14.64 25.66 11.86
N SER A 595 15.20 26.43 12.78
CA SER A 595 16.43 26.01 13.48
C SER A 595 16.19 24.78 14.37
N THR A 596 17.18 23.89 14.42
CA THR A 596 17.17 22.72 15.32
C THR A 596 17.11 23.14 16.78
N LYS A 597 17.79 24.23 17.13
CA LYS A 597 17.66 24.87 18.44
C LYS A 597 16.21 25.21 18.80
N ARG A 598 15.50 25.92 17.93
CA ARG A 598 14.09 26.30 18.18
C ARG A 598 13.21 25.05 18.28
N LEU A 599 13.44 24.05 17.44
CA LEU A 599 12.75 22.77 17.51
C LEU A 599 12.94 22.11 18.87
N TYR A 600 14.18 21.95 19.33
CA TYR A 600 14.49 21.29 20.61
C TYR A 600 13.98 22.09 21.81
N GLU A 601 14.10 23.42 21.80
CA GLU A 601 13.52 24.28 22.82
C GLU A 601 12.00 24.08 22.89
N THR A 602 11.32 24.06 21.73
CA THR A 602 9.87 23.87 21.67
C THR A 602 9.45 22.50 22.20
N LEU A 603 10.15 21.44 21.79
CA LEU A 603 9.88 20.07 22.23
C LEU A 603 10.17 19.86 23.72
N SER A 604 11.21 20.51 24.26
CA SER A 604 11.55 20.43 25.68
C SER A 604 10.50 21.08 26.59
N GLN A 605 9.78 22.09 26.08
CA GLN A 605 8.73 22.81 26.81
C GLN A 605 7.38 22.10 26.83
N LEU A 606 7.25 20.94 26.17
CA LEU A 606 6.01 20.16 26.18
C LEU A 606 5.72 19.52 27.54
N ASN A 607 6.71 19.44 28.44
CA ASN A 607 6.64 18.71 29.71
C ASN A 607 6.22 17.23 29.53
N ALA A 608 6.45 16.65 28.35
CA ALA A 608 6.15 15.25 28.05
C ALA A 608 7.02 14.31 28.90
N HIS A 609 6.53 13.08 29.14
CA HIS A 609 7.31 12.01 29.77
C HIS A 609 8.57 11.68 28.99
N ARG A 610 8.48 11.78 27.66
CA ARG A 610 9.58 11.52 26.73
C ARG A 610 9.29 12.14 25.37
N VAL A 611 10.35 12.62 24.71
CA VAL A 611 10.33 13.02 23.32
C VAL A 611 11.37 12.24 22.54
N LEU A 612 10.95 11.59 21.45
CA LEU A 612 11.83 10.90 20.51
C LEU A 612 11.86 11.66 19.19
N VAL A 613 13.05 11.94 18.68
CA VAL A 613 13.23 12.70 17.44
C VAL A 613 14.02 11.84 16.45
N PHE A 614 13.46 11.61 15.26
CA PHE A 614 14.12 10.93 14.15
C PHE A 614 14.36 11.93 13.02
N MET A 615 15.62 12.15 12.67
CA MET A 615 16.08 13.18 11.74
C MET A 615 16.76 12.53 10.54
N ASP A 616 16.01 12.28 9.46
CA ASP A 616 16.55 11.86 8.16
C ASP A 616 16.88 13.08 7.30
N ALA A 617 17.90 13.82 7.74
CA ALA A 617 18.36 15.06 7.12
C ALA A 617 19.89 15.21 7.23
N CYS A 618 20.46 15.98 6.31
CA CYS A 618 21.89 16.30 6.28
C CYS A 618 22.10 17.75 6.69
N PHE A 619 22.93 18.04 7.68
CA PHE A 619 23.23 19.42 8.10
C PHE A 619 24.64 19.89 7.73
N SER A 620 25.42 19.04 7.05
CA SER A 620 26.79 19.33 6.60
C SER A 620 26.87 20.25 5.38
N GLY A 621 25.73 20.51 4.73
CA GLY A 621 25.65 21.25 3.48
C GLY A 621 26.20 20.50 2.26
N ALA A 622 26.79 19.30 2.43
CA ALA A 622 27.49 18.58 1.37
C ALA A 622 26.68 18.42 0.06
N GLN A 623 27.38 18.66 -1.06
CA GLN A 623 26.90 18.77 -2.45
C GLN A 623 25.61 17.99 -2.79
N ARG A 624 24.45 18.67 -2.72
CA ARG A 624 23.21 18.23 -3.38
C ARG A 624 22.66 19.30 -4.31
N GLY A 625 23.37 19.45 -5.44
CA GLY A 625 22.91 20.20 -6.61
C GLY A 625 22.69 21.70 -6.42
N GLU A 626 22.21 22.34 -7.49
CA GLU A 626 22.01 23.80 -7.57
C GLU A 626 21.06 24.32 -6.46
N GLY A 627 21.34 25.50 -5.92
CA GLY A 627 20.54 26.16 -4.87
C GLY A 627 20.98 25.93 -3.43
N MET A 628 21.87 24.96 -3.15
CA MET A 628 22.41 24.70 -1.80
C MET A 628 23.71 25.47 -1.54
N LEU A 629 23.90 25.96 -0.29
CA LEU A 629 25.03 26.82 0.12
C LEU A 629 26.42 26.20 -0.17
N ALA A 630 26.60 24.88 0.02
CA ALA A 630 27.88 24.24 -0.30
C ALA A 630 28.05 23.90 -1.79
N ALA A 631 26.98 23.83 -2.59
CA ALA A 631 27.10 23.68 -4.04
C ALA A 631 27.68 24.94 -4.69
N ALA A 632 27.44 26.11 -4.10
CA ALA A 632 28.02 27.39 -4.54
C ALA A 632 29.52 27.54 -4.17
N ARG A 633 30.04 26.80 -3.18
CA ARG A 633 31.40 26.99 -2.65
C ARG A 633 32.32 25.77 -2.69
N GLY A 634 31.81 24.55 -2.91
CA GLY A 634 32.61 23.33 -3.05
C GLY A 634 33.20 22.75 -1.74
N VAL A 635 32.86 23.30 -0.57
CA VAL A 635 33.37 22.85 0.75
C VAL A 635 32.21 22.66 1.73
N ALA A 636 32.19 21.54 2.47
CA ALA A 636 31.18 21.24 3.49
C ALA A 636 31.43 22.02 4.79
N LEU A 637 30.36 22.50 5.43
CA LEU A 637 30.44 23.27 6.68
C LEU A 637 30.17 22.36 7.88
N LYS A 638 31.02 22.45 8.91
CA LYS A 638 30.81 21.75 10.17
C LYS A 638 29.98 22.61 11.13
N VAL A 639 28.69 22.29 11.25
CA VAL A 639 27.76 22.93 12.20
C VAL A 639 28.04 22.50 13.64
N LYS A 640 27.68 23.38 14.59
CA LYS A 640 27.63 23.04 16.01
C LYS A 640 26.38 22.19 16.24
N ALA A 641 26.53 20.97 16.74
CA ALA A 641 25.38 20.15 17.10
C ALA A 641 24.70 20.79 18.32
N ASP A 642 23.43 21.18 18.17
CA ASP A 642 22.60 21.59 19.30
C ASP A 642 22.31 20.37 20.17
N ALA A 643 22.61 20.46 21.47
CA ALA A 643 22.28 19.38 22.39
C ALA A 643 20.76 19.37 22.63
N PRO A 644 20.10 18.20 22.56
CA PRO A 644 18.69 18.10 22.94
C PRO A 644 18.51 18.44 24.43
N GLN A 645 17.36 19.03 24.75
CA GLN A 645 17.02 19.47 26.10
C GLN A 645 15.81 18.70 26.65
N GLY A 646 15.67 18.69 27.97
CA GLY A 646 14.56 18.02 28.66
C GLY A 646 14.69 16.51 28.60
N LYS A 647 13.60 15.80 28.26
CA LYS A 647 13.55 14.33 28.16
C LYS A 647 13.58 13.87 26.70
N THR A 648 14.49 14.44 25.93
CA THR A 648 14.54 14.27 24.47
C THR A 648 15.69 13.36 24.04
N ILE A 649 15.43 12.41 23.13
CA ILE A 649 16.44 11.56 22.51
C ILE A 649 16.36 11.75 20.99
N VAL A 650 17.49 12.07 20.35
CA VAL A 650 17.57 12.38 18.92
C VAL A 650 18.36 11.31 18.19
N PHE A 651 17.76 10.72 17.15
CA PHE A 651 18.40 9.88 16.16
C PHE A 651 18.65 10.69 14.89
N SER A 652 19.91 10.88 14.53
CA SER A 652 20.31 11.64 13.34
C SER A 652 20.88 10.71 12.28
N ALA A 653 20.49 10.89 11.02
CA ALA A 653 20.86 10.01 9.92
C ALA A 653 22.34 10.08 9.49
N ALA A 654 23.04 11.15 9.82
CA ALA A 654 24.45 11.35 9.49
C ALA A 654 25.16 12.20 10.55
N SER A 655 26.48 12.06 10.65
CA SER A 655 27.31 12.77 11.63
C SER A 655 28.28 13.75 10.95
N GLY A 656 28.61 14.85 11.64
CA GLY A 656 29.65 15.77 11.19
C GLY A 656 29.39 16.36 9.79
N ASP A 657 30.33 16.10 8.87
CA ASP A 657 30.31 16.55 7.47
C ASP A 657 29.74 15.50 6.50
N GLU A 658 29.24 14.36 6.99
CA GLU A 658 28.67 13.29 6.17
C GLU A 658 27.28 13.64 5.63
N THR A 659 26.78 12.82 4.69
CA THR A 659 25.48 12.99 4.03
C THR A 659 24.60 11.77 4.27
N ALA A 660 23.30 11.97 4.53
CA ALA A 660 22.29 10.93 4.53
C ALA A 660 21.88 10.57 3.09
N TYR A 661 22.13 9.35 2.63
CA TYR A 661 21.93 8.92 1.24
C TYR A 661 20.59 8.21 0.99
N PRO A 662 20.05 8.27 -0.23
CA PRO A 662 18.92 7.43 -0.61
C PRO A 662 19.36 5.97 -0.78
N TYR A 663 18.46 5.05 -0.44
CA TYR A 663 18.52 3.64 -0.80
C TYR A 663 17.57 3.37 -1.97
N LYS A 664 18.04 3.67 -3.18
CA LYS A 664 17.21 3.61 -4.41
C LYS A 664 16.55 2.26 -4.63
N GLU A 665 17.23 1.16 -4.27
CA GLU A 665 16.72 -0.21 -4.38
C GLU A 665 15.59 -0.56 -3.43
N LYS A 666 15.38 0.26 -2.41
CA LYS A 666 14.33 0.06 -1.42
C LYS A 666 13.28 1.17 -1.44
N GLY A 667 13.50 2.25 -2.20
CA GLY A 667 12.54 3.35 -2.31
C GLY A 667 12.45 4.22 -1.04
N HIS A 668 13.56 4.31 -0.29
CA HIS A 668 13.64 4.98 1.01
C HIS A 668 14.96 5.74 1.18
N GLY A 669 15.05 6.62 2.19
CA GLY A 669 16.32 7.03 2.80
C GLY A 669 17.02 5.84 3.46
N LEU A 670 18.36 5.77 3.39
CA LEU A 670 19.11 4.64 3.94
C LEU A 670 18.90 4.50 5.46
N PHE A 671 18.82 5.63 6.16
CA PHE A 671 18.50 5.67 7.60
C PHE A 671 17.07 5.18 7.86
N THR A 672 16.07 5.78 7.19
CA THR A 672 14.67 5.40 7.40
C THR A 672 14.40 3.94 7.05
N TYR A 673 15.01 3.40 5.98
CA TYR A 673 14.87 1.99 5.63
C TYR A 673 15.27 1.05 6.79
N PHE A 674 16.44 1.26 7.39
CA PHE A 674 16.92 0.39 8.48
C PHE A 674 16.17 0.63 9.79
N LEU A 675 15.69 1.85 10.05
CA LEU A 675 14.73 2.12 11.11
C LEU A 675 13.48 1.25 10.93
N LEU A 676 12.82 1.35 9.78
CA LEU A 676 11.60 0.59 9.47
C LEU A 676 11.84 -0.92 9.48
N LYS A 677 12.98 -1.37 8.95
CA LYS A 677 13.35 -2.80 8.93
C LYS A 677 13.49 -3.37 10.34
N LYS A 678 14.13 -2.65 11.25
CA LYS A 678 14.25 -3.09 12.65
C LYS A 678 12.89 -3.15 13.33
N LEU A 679 12.02 -2.16 13.11
CA LEU A 679 10.65 -2.18 13.62
C LEU A 679 9.83 -3.33 13.05
N GLN A 680 10.03 -3.65 11.77
CA GLN A 680 9.39 -4.79 11.11
C GLN A 680 9.79 -6.11 11.74
N ASP A 681 11.10 -6.32 11.89
CA ASP A 681 11.66 -7.59 12.37
C ASP A 681 11.33 -7.84 13.85
N THR A 682 11.27 -6.76 14.64
CA THR A 682 10.94 -6.80 16.09
C THR A 682 9.46 -6.64 16.38
N LYS A 683 8.63 -6.35 15.37
CA LYS A 683 7.22 -5.96 15.55
C LYS A 683 7.04 -4.78 16.52
N GLY A 684 8.00 -3.87 16.54
CA GLY A 684 8.05 -2.71 17.43
C GLY A 684 8.61 -2.99 18.82
N ASP A 685 8.87 -4.25 19.18
CA ASP A 685 9.43 -4.61 20.49
C ASP A 685 10.97 -4.51 20.49
N VAL A 686 11.47 -3.28 20.57
CA VAL A 686 12.91 -2.98 20.53
C VAL A 686 13.26 -1.89 21.55
N THR A 687 14.44 -2.00 22.15
CA THR A 687 14.98 -0.90 22.97
C THR A 687 15.62 0.19 22.10
N LEU A 688 15.72 1.42 22.60
CA LEU A 688 16.31 2.53 21.86
C LEU A 688 17.81 2.30 21.59
N GLY A 689 18.53 1.63 22.50
CA GLY A 689 19.91 1.21 22.30
C GLY A 689 20.06 0.20 21.16
N GLU A 690 19.28 -0.90 21.21
CA GLU A 690 19.29 -1.92 20.15
C GLU A 690 18.90 -1.35 18.78
N LEU A 691 17.96 -0.40 18.76
CA LEU A 691 17.55 0.29 17.54
C LEU A 691 18.69 1.18 17.00
N GLY A 692 19.31 1.97 17.87
CA GLY A 692 20.42 2.85 17.53
C GLY A 692 21.62 2.10 16.99
N ASP A 693 22.04 1.04 17.67
CA ASP A 693 23.16 0.20 17.27
C ASP A 693 22.92 -0.48 15.93
N TYR A 694 21.72 -1.05 15.73
CA TYR A 694 21.35 -1.68 14.46
C TYR A 694 21.37 -0.68 13.30
N ILE A 695 20.75 0.49 13.46
CA ILE A 695 20.71 1.52 12.42
C ILE A 695 22.14 2.00 12.11
N ASN A 696 22.94 2.30 13.15
CA ASN A 696 24.32 2.72 12.95
C ASN A 696 25.13 1.68 12.17
N GLN A 697 25.05 0.42 12.60
CA GLN A 697 25.83 -0.66 12.00
C GLN A 697 25.45 -0.92 10.54
N GLU A 698 24.15 -1.04 10.24
CA GLU A 698 23.69 -1.39 8.89
C GLU A 698 23.82 -0.21 7.92
N VAL A 699 23.51 1.02 8.34
CA VAL A 699 23.70 2.21 7.48
C VAL A 699 25.17 2.40 7.13
N ARG A 700 26.11 2.27 8.09
CA ARG A 700 27.55 2.41 7.82
C ARG A 700 28.06 1.37 6.83
N LYS A 701 27.63 0.11 6.96
CA LYS A 701 28.01 -0.96 6.02
C LYS A 701 27.47 -0.66 4.63
N GLN A 702 26.17 -0.36 4.53
CA GLN A 702 25.49 -0.25 3.25
C GLN A 702 25.79 1.07 2.53
N SER A 703 26.07 2.16 3.24
CA SER A 703 26.40 3.43 2.59
C SER A 703 27.67 3.33 1.77
N VAL A 704 28.70 2.64 2.28
CA VAL A 704 29.97 2.42 1.57
C VAL A 704 29.78 1.48 0.39
N VAL A 705 28.97 0.42 0.56
CA VAL A 705 28.72 -0.57 -0.50
C VAL A 705 27.91 0.03 -1.65
N ILE A 706 26.87 0.80 -1.34
CA ILE A 706 25.86 1.23 -2.32
C ILE A 706 26.14 2.62 -2.85
N ASN A 707 26.56 3.54 -1.98
CA ASN A 707 26.76 4.94 -2.32
C ASN A 707 28.24 5.33 -2.43
N HIS A 708 29.16 4.40 -2.16
CA HIS A 708 30.62 4.62 -2.16
C HIS A 708 31.07 5.78 -1.25
N LYS A 709 30.25 6.11 -0.23
CA LYS A 709 30.47 7.23 0.68
C LYS A 709 30.00 6.86 2.09
N SER A 710 30.67 7.43 3.09
CA SER A 710 30.33 7.19 4.50
C SER A 710 29.04 7.90 4.90
N GLN A 711 28.24 7.20 5.69
CA GLN A 711 27.10 7.73 6.42
C GLN A 711 27.05 7.04 7.78
N THR A 712 27.18 7.83 8.84
CA THR A 712 27.24 7.36 10.23
C THR A 712 26.09 7.98 11.01
N PRO A 713 25.01 7.23 11.25
CA PRO A 713 23.93 7.67 12.13
C PRO A 713 24.41 7.86 13.56
N THR A 714 23.77 8.76 14.31
CA THR A 714 24.11 9.02 15.72
C THR A 714 22.86 9.05 16.58
N VAL A 715 22.99 8.67 17.85
CA VAL A 715 21.95 8.82 18.86
C VAL A 715 22.47 9.77 19.93
N THR A 716 21.70 10.82 20.24
CA THR A 716 22.06 11.86 21.20
C THR A 716 20.92 12.00 22.21
N PRO A 717 21.04 11.47 23.44
CA PRO A 717 20.11 11.75 24.51
C PRO A 717 20.36 13.13 25.12
N SER A 718 19.35 13.68 25.80
CA SER A 718 19.50 14.89 26.61
C SER A 718 20.41 14.61 27.82
N GLU A 719 21.05 15.67 28.34
CA GLU A 719 21.92 15.55 29.51
C GLU A 719 21.18 14.94 30.71
N GLY A 720 21.79 13.93 31.35
CA GLY A 720 21.22 13.23 32.51
C GLY A 720 20.36 12.00 32.22
N MET A 721 20.03 11.70 30.96
CA MET A 721 19.30 10.48 30.58
C MET A 721 20.26 9.28 30.43
N ASN A 722 20.84 8.79 31.51
CA ASN A 722 21.87 7.73 31.47
C ASN A 722 21.34 6.33 31.11
N ASP A 723 20.04 6.09 31.28
CA ASP A 723 19.32 4.83 31.07
C ASP A 723 18.55 4.78 29.73
N TRP A 724 18.77 5.78 28.86
CA TRP A 724 18.04 5.93 27.59
C TRP A 724 18.07 4.68 26.70
N ALA A 725 19.17 3.94 26.72
CA ALA A 725 19.40 2.79 25.86
C ALA A 725 18.47 1.61 26.18
N ASP A 726 18.11 1.43 27.45
CA ASP A 726 17.26 0.33 27.92
C ASP A 726 15.76 0.63 27.73
N MET A 727 15.41 1.88 27.41
CA MET A 727 14.02 2.28 27.20
C MET A 727 13.44 1.60 25.95
N LYS A 728 12.22 1.06 26.07
CA LYS A 728 11.48 0.52 24.92
C LYS A 728 10.94 1.66 24.05
N LEU A 729 10.93 1.47 22.74
CA LEU A 729 10.35 2.44 21.81
C LEU A 729 8.85 2.63 22.05
#